data_AF-A0A9D4R5S7-F1
#
_entry.id   AF-A0A9D4R5S7-F1
#
_cell.length_a   1.000
_cell.length_b   1.000
_cell.length_c   1.000
_cell.angle_alpha   90.00
_cell.angle_beta   90.00
_cell.angle_gamma   90.00
#
_symmetry.space_group_name_H-M   'P 1'
#
loop_
_entity.id
_entity.type
_entity.pdbx_description
1 polymer ?
#
loop_
_entity_poly.entity_id
_entity_poly.type
_entity_poly.pdbx_seq_one_letter_code
_entity_poly.pdbx_strand_id
1 'polypeptide(L)'
;MNYIACLDLIAKNNVTCVQGNTTCFSCYTGSLSNTRNIAGYANEFVLEVSIELRAALSAGLINVHSQEYNEFTKNISANVKAFIQDERMGFWVEFDKLSGPQITVHLTIHCTSIWYITAQSVKITLFKTLPKLTLNGLEVSSVNIVPSNSEYCPPTVQPTADRGQINWPLTSVATNATIDCPFQFNNTRSVARRLCQSDKAWGSSSFFDCPLEDEQARALQEISRKEINNDNVADVSSELFTITNNWNTFTSTDIGLAVDTVDKILNVDRASTDDAAIDNTVAIINNLLNVEDDVLAESEETSDSSSKIIKAVDKLLSKIDKKFSTVKSNLAGFVSSPDSGAFNGFTLSFSDGVKDLTKSKISVSTAAEDLGADFSGIMLPKTLFKSSEKVTFTVYSDPKLFETISNRNDTAHNQSSDTNTNRFSGFKRKINSKVVAASVPNKTVTNLTAPVKIILKHEQTGKNVTCVYWSIESSEWLSGGCSVHATNEDFTECHCDHLTNFALLMDVYDVGGELDESNKEVLRIISIVGCAMSLAGALLTIIAYGIFRRLRKEIVSKILMQLCSAIAALNLVFLVGVQKYAANSIGGCKTVAVLLHYFLLAIMCWMLVEAFLLYKYVKVTVWKKNIPSFFQRKLALFAWGTPLIIVAVALAVNKTDNYGYQPGGICWLERIPFYVAFLAPVCTVFVLNVITYVLVLKKLFGKGSKELNKTGQNKNIGKRLRGAASVLVLLGLTWSFGILAIGDASKVFLYLFVICNAFQGLFIFVLQCLLNEEVRRAWTNVCPCLKSTSASTKGSLTYSTSTTVTTST
;
A
#
# COMPACT_ATOMS: atom_id res chain seq x y z
N MET A 1 -51.34 -44.56 3.66
CA MET A 1 -52.44 -44.20 2.74
C MET A 1 -51.88 -44.07 1.35
N ASN A 2 -52.53 -44.65 0.35
CA ASN A 2 -52.03 -44.67 -1.03
C ASN A 2 -52.34 -43.33 -1.73
N TYR A 3 -51.50 -42.90 -2.68
CA TYR A 3 -51.58 -41.59 -3.36
C TYR A 3 -52.98 -41.26 -3.93
N ILE A 4 -53.72 -42.28 -4.38
CA ILE A 4 -55.09 -42.16 -4.89
C ILE A 4 -56.10 -41.80 -3.77
N ALA A 5 -55.90 -42.27 -2.54
CA ALA A 5 -56.76 -41.92 -1.40
C ALA A 5 -56.56 -40.48 -0.94
N CYS A 6 -55.37 -39.90 -1.17
CA CYS A 6 -55.09 -38.49 -0.89
C CYS A 6 -55.71 -37.57 -1.96
N LEU A 7 -55.71 -37.99 -3.23
CA LEU A 7 -56.37 -37.28 -4.32
C LEU A 7 -57.91 -37.32 -4.24
N ASP A 8 -58.50 -38.43 -3.77
CA ASP A 8 -59.97 -38.58 -3.62
C ASP A 8 -60.53 -37.71 -2.47
N LEU A 9 -59.70 -37.39 -1.47
CA LEU A 9 -60.02 -36.43 -0.39
C LEU A 9 -59.92 -34.97 -0.84
N ILE A 10 -59.01 -34.66 -1.77
CA ILE A 10 -58.88 -33.33 -2.39
C ILE A 10 -60.01 -33.09 -3.42
N ALA A 11 -60.43 -34.13 -4.15
CA ALA A 11 -61.47 -34.05 -5.18
C ALA A 11 -62.90 -33.96 -4.63
N LYS A 12 -63.18 -34.46 -3.42
CA LYS A 12 -64.51 -34.44 -2.79
C LYS A 12 -64.83 -33.15 -2.02
N ASN A 13 -63.98 -32.12 -2.12
CA ASN A 13 -64.21 -30.75 -1.60
C ASN A 13 -64.70 -30.67 -0.14
N ASN A 14 -64.41 -31.69 0.67
CA ASN A 14 -64.92 -31.83 2.04
C ASN A 14 -63.82 -31.80 3.11
N VAL A 15 -62.63 -31.33 2.74
CA VAL A 15 -61.64 -30.82 3.70
C VAL A 15 -61.16 -29.46 3.22
N THR A 16 -61.87 -28.42 3.64
CA THR A 16 -61.25 -27.11 3.83
C THR A 16 -60.28 -27.25 4.99
N CYS A 17 -58.98 -27.29 4.71
CA CYS A 17 -57.97 -26.97 5.72
C CYS A 17 -58.14 -25.50 6.08
N VAL A 18 -59.03 -25.21 7.04
CA VAL A 18 -59.05 -23.93 7.74
C VAL A 18 -57.71 -23.84 8.47
N GLN A 19 -56.95 -22.77 8.22
CA GLN A 19 -55.75 -22.44 9.00
C GLN A 19 -56.12 -22.41 10.49
N GLY A 20 -55.80 -23.51 11.20
CA GLY A 20 -56.20 -23.74 12.59
C GLY A 20 -55.31 -24.80 13.26
N ASN A 21 -54.17 -24.35 13.79
CA ASN A 21 -53.31 -24.85 14.88
C ASN A 21 -52.99 -26.34 15.15
N THR A 22 -53.35 -27.32 14.31
CA THR A 22 -52.78 -28.68 14.43
C THR A 22 -52.46 -29.28 13.06
N THR A 23 -51.22 -29.09 12.62
CA THR A 23 -50.69 -29.48 11.31
C THR A 23 -50.23 -30.95 11.29
N CYS A 24 -50.83 -31.78 10.43
CA CYS A 24 -50.29 -33.11 10.07
C CYS A 24 -49.06 -32.95 9.13
N PHE A 25 -47.93 -33.56 9.50
CA PHE A 25 -46.70 -33.57 8.70
C PHE A 25 -46.40 -34.98 8.19
N SER A 26 -45.92 -35.10 6.95
CA SER A 26 -45.51 -36.38 6.37
C SER A 26 -44.13 -36.21 5.74
N CYS A 27 -43.10 -36.77 6.36
CA CYS A 27 -41.75 -36.93 5.81
C CYS A 27 -41.50 -38.42 5.53
N TYR A 28 -40.92 -38.73 4.37
CA TYR A 28 -40.77 -40.11 3.88
C TYR A 28 -39.77 -40.95 4.70
N THR A 29 -40.00 -42.25 4.83
CA THR A 29 -39.06 -43.21 5.44
C THR A 29 -38.93 -44.49 4.60
N GLY A 30 -37.71 -45.01 4.39
CA GLY A 30 -37.44 -46.31 3.74
C GLY A 30 -36.71 -46.22 2.39
N SER A 31 -36.49 -47.35 1.70
CA SER A 31 -35.63 -47.47 0.49
C SER A 31 -36.09 -46.66 -0.74
N LEU A 32 -37.13 -45.84 -0.59
CA LEU A 32 -37.55 -44.80 -1.53
C LEU A 32 -36.75 -43.49 -1.36
N SER A 33 -35.85 -43.40 -0.37
CA SER A 33 -34.85 -42.32 -0.29
C SER A 33 -33.87 -42.29 -1.46
N ASN A 34 -33.90 -43.30 -2.33
CA ASN A 34 -32.99 -43.42 -3.46
C ASN A 34 -33.60 -43.04 -4.83
N THR A 35 -34.75 -42.36 -4.86
CA THR A 35 -35.24 -41.75 -6.11
C THR A 35 -34.90 -40.27 -6.14
N ARG A 36 -33.78 -39.92 -6.79
CA ARG A 36 -33.30 -38.54 -7.08
C ARG A 36 -34.23 -37.72 -8.02
N ASN A 37 -35.55 -37.91 -7.96
CA ASN A 37 -36.48 -37.40 -8.97
C ASN A 37 -37.70 -36.63 -8.43
N ILE A 38 -37.64 -36.05 -7.22
CA ILE A 38 -38.58 -34.99 -6.83
C ILE A 38 -37.84 -33.65 -6.90
N ALA A 39 -37.73 -33.12 -8.11
CA ALA A 39 -37.27 -31.76 -8.33
C ALA A 39 -38.41 -30.78 -8.04
N GLY A 40 -38.27 -29.93 -7.00
CA GLY A 40 -38.83 -28.57 -7.06
C GLY A 40 -39.57 -27.97 -5.85
N TYR A 41 -40.04 -28.72 -4.84
CA TYR A 41 -40.94 -28.13 -3.82
C TYR A 41 -40.81 -28.74 -2.42
N ALA A 42 -39.67 -28.57 -1.74
CA ALA A 42 -39.56 -28.90 -0.31
C ALA A 42 -38.83 -27.82 0.50
N ASN A 43 -39.38 -27.45 1.67
CA ASN A 43 -38.72 -26.58 2.65
C ASN A 43 -37.98 -27.44 3.69
N GLU A 44 -36.73 -27.07 4.00
CA GLU A 44 -35.90 -27.70 5.03
C GLU A 44 -35.72 -26.79 6.25
N PHE A 45 -35.87 -27.34 7.47
CA PHE A 45 -35.65 -26.63 8.73
C PHE A 45 -34.61 -27.35 9.59
N VAL A 46 -33.81 -26.56 10.30
CA VAL A 46 -32.81 -27.02 11.26
C VAL A 46 -33.12 -26.40 12.62
N LEU A 47 -33.17 -27.22 13.65
CA LEU A 47 -33.48 -26.81 15.03
C LEU A 47 -32.43 -27.36 15.97
N GLU A 48 -31.88 -26.47 16.79
CA GLU A 48 -30.97 -26.86 17.87
C GLU A 48 -31.78 -27.11 19.13
N VAL A 49 -31.67 -28.34 19.63
CA VAL A 49 -32.30 -28.72 20.88
C VAL A 49 -31.21 -29.11 21.86
N SER A 50 -31.17 -28.43 23.00
CA SER A 50 -30.29 -28.78 24.10
C SER A 50 -31.11 -29.46 25.19
N ILE A 51 -30.84 -30.74 25.43
CA ILE A 51 -31.48 -31.54 26.48
C ILE A 51 -30.48 -31.73 27.60
N GLU A 52 -30.71 -31.11 28.74
CA GLU A 52 -29.95 -31.39 29.95
C GLU A 52 -30.52 -32.66 30.60
N LEU A 53 -29.64 -33.58 30.99
CA LEU A 53 -29.96 -34.84 31.65
C LEU A 53 -29.44 -34.81 33.09
N ARG A 54 -30.31 -35.15 34.04
CA ARG A 54 -29.90 -35.40 35.43
C ARG A 54 -29.45 -36.83 35.57
N ALA A 55 -28.17 -36.99 35.88
CA ALA A 55 -27.58 -38.28 36.15
C ALA A 55 -26.54 -38.15 37.28
N ALA A 56 -26.61 -39.05 38.25
CA ALA A 56 -25.49 -39.30 39.15
C ALA A 56 -24.43 -40.10 38.37
N LEU A 57 -23.62 -39.42 37.57
CA LEU A 57 -22.59 -40.09 36.78
C LEU A 57 -21.40 -40.41 37.69
N SER A 58 -21.02 -41.68 37.72
CA SER A 58 -19.75 -42.11 38.30
C SER A 58 -18.58 -41.41 37.58
N ALA A 59 -17.53 -41.05 38.32
CA ALA A 59 -16.36 -40.31 37.85
C ALA A 59 -15.66 -40.87 36.59
N GLY A 60 -15.91 -42.13 36.22
CA GLY A 60 -15.38 -42.77 35.00
C GLY A 60 -15.99 -42.28 33.67
N LEU A 61 -17.21 -41.72 33.68
CA LEU A 61 -17.90 -41.26 32.45
C LEU A 61 -17.44 -39.89 31.94
N ILE A 62 -16.48 -39.25 32.63
CA ILE A 62 -16.00 -37.90 32.32
C ILE A 62 -14.97 -37.92 31.17
N ASN A 63 -14.41 -39.08 30.83
CA ASN A 63 -13.42 -39.18 29.76
C ASN A 63 -14.07 -39.45 28.40
N VAL A 64 -14.11 -38.39 27.57
CA VAL A 64 -14.73 -38.33 26.23
C VAL A 64 -14.13 -39.33 25.22
N HIS A 65 -12.98 -39.95 25.54
CA HIS A 65 -12.32 -40.94 24.68
C HIS A 65 -12.41 -42.38 25.19
N SER A 66 -13.13 -42.63 26.28
CA SER A 66 -13.37 -43.98 26.78
C SER A 66 -14.38 -44.74 25.90
N GLN A 67 -14.18 -46.06 25.78
CA GLN A 67 -15.12 -46.94 25.06
C GLN A 67 -16.51 -46.90 25.69
N GLU A 68 -16.59 -46.81 27.02
CA GLU A 68 -17.84 -46.70 27.80
C GLU A 68 -18.59 -45.38 27.52
N TYR A 69 -17.90 -44.24 27.38
CA TYR A 69 -18.53 -42.95 27.00
C TYR A 69 -19.11 -42.99 25.58
N ASN A 70 -18.38 -43.58 24.63
CA ASN A 70 -18.83 -43.71 23.25
C ASN A 70 -20.03 -44.67 23.12
N GLU A 71 -20.03 -45.77 23.87
CA GLU A 71 -21.12 -46.74 23.88
C GLU A 71 -22.37 -46.17 24.56
N PHE A 72 -22.19 -45.42 25.66
CA PHE A 72 -23.26 -44.66 26.32
C PHE A 72 -23.89 -43.60 25.40
N THR A 73 -23.07 -42.81 24.70
CA THR A 73 -23.52 -41.80 23.73
C THR A 73 -24.31 -42.43 22.58
N LYS A 74 -23.82 -43.56 22.05
CA LYS A 74 -24.48 -44.30 20.97
C LYS A 74 -25.84 -44.88 21.40
N ASN A 75 -25.94 -45.32 22.66
CA ASN A 75 -27.17 -45.89 23.22
C ASN A 75 -28.24 -44.79 23.46
N ILE A 76 -27.84 -43.62 23.97
CA ILE A 76 -28.74 -42.46 24.10
C ILE A 76 -29.22 -41.98 22.72
N SER A 77 -28.31 -41.84 21.76
CA SER A 77 -28.64 -41.44 20.39
C SER A 77 -29.64 -42.40 19.73
N ALA A 78 -29.46 -43.72 19.90
CA ALA A 78 -30.37 -44.74 19.38
C ALA A 78 -31.77 -44.66 20.02
N ASN A 79 -31.86 -44.46 21.33
CA ASN A 79 -33.14 -44.38 22.04
C ASN A 79 -33.92 -43.09 21.72
N VAL A 80 -33.23 -41.94 21.63
CA VAL A 80 -33.82 -40.67 21.18
C VAL A 80 -34.39 -40.82 19.77
N LYS A 81 -33.61 -41.45 18.87
CA LYS A 81 -34.01 -41.68 17.48
C LYS A 81 -35.20 -42.64 17.37
N ALA A 82 -35.22 -43.72 18.15
CA ALA A 82 -36.33 -44.68 18.19
C ALA A 82 -37.63 -44.04 18.69
N PHE A 83 -37.57 -43.25 19.77
CA PHE A 83 -38.74 -42.55 20.31
C PHE A 83 -39.35 -41.55 19.32
N ILE A 84 -38.49 -40.78 18.64
CA ILE A 84 -38.94 -39.81 17.63
C ILE A 84 -39.54 -40.51 16.40
N GLN A 85 -39.02 -41.69 16.04
CA GLN A 85 -39.54 -42.51 14.94
C GLN A 85 -40.88 -43.20 15.28
N ASP A 86 -41.08 -43.65 16.52
CA ASP A 86 -42.30 -44.35 16.96
C ASP A 86 -43.53 -43.42 17.02
N GLU A 87 -43.31 -42.14 17.36
CA GLU A 87 -44.31 -41.07 17.33
C GLU A 87 -44.66 -40.60 15.90
N ARG A 88 -44.24 -41.33 14.87
CA ARG A 88 -44.47 -41.06 13.43
C ARG A 88 -44.04 -39.68 12.96
N MET A 89 -43.13 -39.05 13.68
CA MET A 89 -42.53 -37.81 13.27
C MET A 89 -41.36 -38.17 12.36
N GLY A 90 -41.52 -38.07 11.04
CA GLY A 90 -40.52 -38.49 10.03
C GLY A 90 -39.26 -37.62 10.00
N PHE A 91 -38.64 -37.39 11.16
CA PHE A 91 -37.46 -36.58 11.34
C PHE A 91 -36.19 -37.43 11.27
N TRP A 92 -35.12 -36.83 10.75
CA TRP A 92 -33.78 -37.35 10.96
C TRP A 92 -33.10 -36.53 12.05
N VAL A 93 -32.49 -37.25 12.99
CA VAL A 93 -31.86 -36.67 14.18
C VAL A 93 -30.38 -37.00 14.10
N GLU A 94 -29.57 -35.95 14.09
CA GLU A 94 -28.12 -36.04 14.29
C GLU A 94 -27.80 -35.74 15.75
N PHE A 95 -26.90 -36.53 16.31
CA PHE A 95 -26.43 -36.33 17.68
C PHE A 95 -25.09 -35.60 17.62
N ASP A 96 -25.04 -34.37 18.15
CA ASP A 96 -23.89 -33.49 17.92
C ASP A 96 -22.83 -33.64 19.02
N LYS A 97 -23.21 -33.53 20.29
CA LYS A 97 -22.27 -33.60 21.43
C LYS A 97 -22.95 -33.80 22.78
N LEU A 98 -22.24 -34.44 23.70
CA LEU A 98 -22.47 -34.44 25.15
C LEU A 98 -21.53 -33.43 25.81
N SER A 99 -22.05 -32.45 26.56
CA SER A 99 -21.22 -31.59 27.43
C SER A 99 -21.47 -31.91 28.90
N GLY A 100 -20.44 -31.91 29.75
CA GLY A 100 -20.52 -31.84 31.21
C GLY A 100 -20.07 -30.46 31.69
N PRO A 101 -20.29 -30.07 32.96
CA PRO A 101 -20.47 -30.94 34.14
C PRO A 101 -21.87 -31.53 34.29
N GLN A 102 -22.87 -31.00 33.57
CA GLN A 102 -24.21 -31.59 33.42
C GLN A 102 -24.41 -32.04 31.99
N ILE A 103 -24.79 -33.31 31.79
CA ILE A 103 -24.92 -33.91 30.47
C ILE A 103 -25.93 -33.13 29.64
N THR A 104 -25.43 -32.31 28.72
CA THR A 104 -26.25 -31.60 27.75
C THR A 104 -26.11 -32.32 26.41
N VAL A 105 -27.23 -32.84 25.91
CA VAL A 105 -27.36 -33.51 24.63
C VAL A 105 -27.81 -32.49 23.59
N HIS A 106 -26.95 -32.25 22.60
CA HIS A 106 -27.26 -31.39 21.45
C HIS A 106 -27.78 -32.26 20.30
N LEU A 107 -28.96 -31.91 19.79
CA LEU A 107 -29.61 -32.61 18.68
C LEU A 107 -29.90 -31.64 17.56
N THR A 108 -29.60 -32.07 16.33
CA THR A 108 -29.99 -31.38 15.12
C THR A 108 -31.09 -32.16 14.41
N ILE A 109 -32.25 -31.51 14.21
CA ILE A 109 -33.45 -32.16 13.64
C ILE A 109 -33.71 -31.62 12.23
N HIS A 110 -33.64 -32.50 11.23
CA HIS A 110 -33.91 -32.20 9.82
C HIS A 110 -35.34 -32.61 9.42
N CYS A 111 -36.06 -31.68 8.79
CA CYS A 111 -37.43 -31.90 8.32
C CYS A 111 -37.57 -31.41 6.87
N THR A 112 -38.06 -32.25 5.94
CA THR A 112 -38.34 -31.87 4.55
C THR A 112 -39.84 -32.01 4.25
N SER A 113 -40.52 -30.87 4.07
CA SER A 113 -41.97 -30.83 3.83
C SER A 113 -42.30 -30.37 2.42
N ILE A 114 -43.26 -31.04 1.76
CA ILE A 114 -43.77 -30.69 0.43
C ILE A 114 -44.80 -29.53 0.48
N TRP A 115 -45.24 -29.13 1.68
CA TRP A 115 -46.19 -28.05 1.93
C TRP A 115 -45.59 -26.89 2.74
N TYR A 116 -46.16 -25.69 2.59
CA TYR A 116 -45.72 -24.43 3.21
C TYR A 116 -45.95 -24.44 4.74
N ILE A 117 -44.98 -24.95 5.50
CA ILE A 117 -45.02 -25.09 6.96
C ILE A 117 -43.94 -24.18 7.57
N THR A 118 -44.19 -23.60 8.74
CA THR A 118 -43.25 -22.65 9.39
C THR A 118 -42.40 -23.33 10.47
N ALA A 119 -41.15 -22.84 10.64
CA ALA A 119 -40.22 -23.33 11.66
C ALA A 119 -40.80 -23.28 13.09
N GLN A 120 -41.68 -22.32 13.42
CA GLN A 120 -42.30 -22.23 14.75
C GLN A 120 -43.29 -23.36 15.04
N SER A 121 -44.04 -23.80 14.03
CA SER A 121 -45.00 -24.90 14.20
C SER A 121 -44.28 -26.21 14.53
N VAL A 122 -43.09 -26.41 13.95
CA VAL A 122 -42.22 -27.55 14.24
C VAL A 122 -41.63 -27.46 15.67
N LYS A 123 -41.19 -26.26 16.10
CA LYS A 123 -40.64 -26.02 17.45
C LYS A 123 -41.64 -26.32 18.58
N ILE A 124 -42.89 -25.84 18.45
CA ILE A 124 -43.97 -26.10 19.42
C ILE A 124 -44.23 -27.61 19.57
N THR A 125 -44.15 -28.34 18.46
CA THR A 125 -44.41 -29.78 18.45
C THR A 125 -43.29 -30.54 19.18
N LEU A 126 -42.03 -30.22 18.89
CA LEU A 126 -40.88 -30.84 19.55
C LEU A 126 -40.83 -30.57 21.07
N PHE A 127 -41.21 -29.37 21.50
CA PHE A 127 -41.21 -28.99 22.93
C PHE A 127 -42.21 -29.81 23.74
N LYS A 128 -43.32 -30.23 23.12
CA LYS A 128 -44.35 -31.04 23.77
C LYS A 128 -43.99 -32.52 23.89
N THR A 129 -43.16 -33.03 22.98
CA THR A 129 -42.94 -34.49 22.87
C THR A 129 -41.63 -34.93 23.52
N LEU A 130 -40.56 -34.14 23.41
CA LEU A 130 -39.22 -34.52 23.91
C LEU A 130 -39.10 -34.74 25.42
N PRO A 131 -39.82 -34.03 26.31
CA PRO A 131 -39.76 -34.31 27.75
C PRO A 131 -40.34 -35.68 28.17
N LYS A 132 -41.13 -36.34 27.31
CA LYS A 132 -41.70 -37.68 27.57
C LYS A 132 -40.72 -38.83 27.29
N LEU A 133 -39.54 -38.49 26.76
CA LEU A 133 -38.49 -39.44 26.45
C LEU A 133 -37.98 -40.06 27.76
N THR A 134 -38.09 -41.38 27.88
CA THR A 134 -37.56 -42.15 29.01
C THR A 134 -36.29 -42.88 28.57
N LEU A 135 -35.17 -42.58 29.21
CA LEU A 135 -33.86 -43.13 28.87
C LEU A 135 -33.36 -43.98 30.03
N ASN A 136 -33.80 -45.24 30.16
CA ASN A 136 -33.28 -46.28 31.08
C ASN A 136 -32.54 -45.74 32.34
N GLY A 137 -33.25 -45.03 33.21
CA GLY A 137 -32.71 -44.52 34.49
C GLY A 137 -32.08 -43.12 34.47
N LEU A 138 -32.07 -42.43 33.33
CA LEU A 138 -31.69 -41.02 33.18
C LEU A 138 -32.95 -40.18 32.99
N GLU A 139 -33.13 -39.19 33.86
CA GLU A 139 -34.25 -38.26 33.76
C GLU A 139 -33.83 -37.00 33.03
N VAL A 140 -34.66 -36.57 32.07
CA VAL A 140 -34.47 -35.30 31.35
C VAL A 140 -34.71 -34.15 32.32
N SER A 141 -33.67 -33.35 32.61
CA SER A 141 -33.73 -32.26 33.59
C SER A 141 -34.17 -30.94 32.99
N SER A 142 -33.79 -30.63 31.75
CA SER A 142 -34.30 -29.47 31.04
C SER A 142 -34.23 -29.68 29.52
N VAL A 143 -35.22 -29.15 28.79
CA VAL A 143 -35.22 -29.19 27.32
C VAL A 143 -35.32 -27.75 26.83
N ASN A 144 -34.18 -27.20 26.41
CA ASN A 144 -34.13 -25.91 25.77
C ASN A 144 -34.25 -26.10 24.27
N ILE A 145 -35.50 -26.01 23.81
CA ILE A 145 -35.80 -25.80 22.39
C ILE A 145 -35.92 -24.31 22.25
N VAL A 146 -34.79 -23.69 22.04
CA VAL A 146 -34.83 -22.34 21.57
C VAL A 146 -35.43 -22.47 20.17
N PRO A 147 -36.42 -21.64 19.83
CA PRO A 147 -36.41 -21.09 18.51
C PRO A 147 -35.05 -20.41 18.28
N SER A 148 -34.99 -19.41 17.46
CA SER A 148 -34.00 -18.40 17.83
C SER A 148 -34.52 -17.54 19.03
N ASN A 149 -35.56 -17.93 19.85
CA ASN A 149 -36.44 -17.01 20.63
C ASN A 149 -37.14 -17.55 21.99
N SER A 150 -36.60 -17.43 23.24
CA SER A 150 -36.89 -18.20 24.53
C SER A 150 -37.46 -17.49 25.82
N GLU A 151 -37.83 -18.24 26.92
CA GLU A 151 -38.39 -17.84 28.28
C GLU A 151 -37.36 -17.55 29.39
N TYR A 152 -36.16 -17.27 28.97
CA TYR A 152 -35.11 -16.76 29.82
C TYR A 152 -35.05 -15.26 29.59
N CYS A 153 -34.31 -14.51 30.40
CA CYS A 153 -33.74 -13.32 29.81
C CYS A 153 -32.86 -13.80 28.64
N PRO A 154 -33.16 -13.37 27.39
CA PRO A 154 -32.41 -13.86 26.25
C PRO A 154 -30.94 -13.47 26.44
N PRO A 155 -29.99 -14.27 25.92
CA PRO A 155 -28.59 -13.89 25.95
C PRO A 155 -28.48 -12.50 25.33
N THR A 156 -28.03 -11.54 26.12
CA THR A 156 -28.06 -10.14 25.73
C THR A 156 -26.68 -9.57 25.96
N VAL A 157 -26.27 -8.78 25.00
CA VAL A 157 -25.01 -8.09 25.06
C VAL A 157 -25.25 -6.67 25.52
N GLN A 158 -24.66 -6.31 26.64
CA GLN A 158 -24.74 -4.96 27.19
C GLN A 158 -23.46 -4.21 26.85
N PRO A 159 -23.52 -3.20 25.95
CA PRO A 159 -22.42 -2.26 25.79
C PRO A 159 -22.37 -1.34 27.01
N THR A 160 -21.21 -1.31 27.65
CA THR A 160 -20.93 -0.37 28.74
C THR A 160 -19.97 0.65 28.17
N ALA A 161 -20.31 1.94 28.21
CA ALA A 161 -19.53 3.01 27.58
C ALA A 161 -18.09 3.14 28.10
N ASP A 162 -17.82 2.52 29.25
CA ASP A 162 -16.59 2.65 30.02
C ASP A 162 -16.11 1.30 30.56
N ARG A 163 -16.61 0.13 30.12
CA ARG A 163 -16.22 -1.22 30.64
C ARG A 163 -16.22 -2.31 29.57
N GLY A 164 -16.25 -1.94 28.29
CA GLY A 164 -16.38 -2.87 27.18
C GLY A 164 -17.73 -3.58 27.14
N GLN A 165 -17.77 -4.67 26.37
CA GLN A 165 -18.98 -5.40 26.03
C GLN A 165 -19.17 -6.63 26.91
N ILE A 166 -20.30 -6.72 27.63
CA ILE A 166 -20.59 -7.77 28.60
C ILE A 166 -21.71 -8.68 28.07
N ASN A 167 -21.40 -9.97 27.92
CA ASN A 167 -22.29 -10.98 27.36
C ASN A 167 -23.01 -11.74 28.46
N TRP A 168 -24.28 -11.39 28.70
CA TRP A 168 -25.09 -12.08 29.69
C TRP A 168 -25.61 -13.42 29.13
N PRO A 169 -25.35 -14.56 29.79
CA PRO A 169 -25.83 -15.85 29.32
C PRO A 169 -27.34 -15.97 29.52
N LEU A 170 -27.91 -17.01 28.91
CA LEU A 170 -29.29 -17.40 29.11
C LEU A 170 -29.55 -17.61 30.61
N THR A 171 -30.31 -16.71 31.23
CA THR A 171 -30.43 -16.67 32.70
C THR A 171 -31.89 -16.70 33.11
N SER A 172 -32.19 -17.53 34.11
CA SER A 172 -33.54 -17.68 34.62
C SER A 172 -34.03 -16.39 35.27
N VAL A 173 -35.32 -16.14 35.09
CA VAL A 173 -36.03 -15.04 35.74
C VAL A 173 -35.86 -15.10 37.27
N ALA A 174 -35.70 -13.93 37.90
CA ALA A 174 -35.42 -13.71 39.33
C ALA A 174 -34.06 -14.23 39.84
N THR A 175 -33.11 -14.56 38.96
CA THR A 175 -31.74 -14.96 39.34
C THR A 175 -30.69 -13.99 38.83
N ASN A 176 -29.57 -13.91 39.56
CA ASN A 176 -28.42 -13.12 39.12
C ASN A 176 -27.54 -13.95 38.18
N ALA A 177 -27.27 -13.41 37.00
CA ALA A 177 -26.17 -13.85 36.17
C ALA A 177 -24.86 -13.31 36.75
N THR A 178 -23.84 -14.17 36.83
CA THR A 178 -22.48 -13.82 37.25
C THR A 178 -21.52 -14.20 36.14
N ILE A 179 -20.74 -13.23 35.66
CA ILE A 179 -19.70 -13.47 34.65
C ILE A 179 -18.40 -12.77 35.05
N ASP A 180 -17.28 -13.30 34.58
CA ASP A 180 -15.99 -12.63 34.76
C ASP A 180 -16.00 -11.29 34.00
N CYS A 181 -15.44 -10.24 34.61
CA CYS A 181 -15.34 -8.94 33.95
C CYS A 181 -14.47 -9.09 32.68
N PRO A 182 -14.78 -8.36 31.58
CA PRO A 182 -14.02 -8.42 30.33
C PRO A 182 -12.52 -8.11 30.50
N PHE A 183 -12.20 -7.28 31.48
CA PHE A 183 -10.83 -6.89 31.84
C PHE A 183 -10.52 -7.34 33.29
N GLN A 184 -9.30 -7.86 33.50
CA GLN A 184 -8.81 -8.34 34.79
C GLN A 184 -7.54 -7.56 35.15
N PHE A 185 -7.42 -7.13 36.41
CA PHE A 185 -6.23 -6.43 36.92
C PHE A 185 -5.51 -7.33 37.93
N ASN A 186 -4.17 -7.37 37.85
CA ASN A 186 -3.28 -7.94 38.86
C ASN A 186 -3.59 -9.41 39.29
N ASN A 187 -4.10 -10.24 38.37
CA ASN A 187 -4.50 -11.64 38.61
C ASN A 187 -5.59 -11.85 39.69
N THR A 188 -6.32 -10.81 40.11
CA THR A 188 -7.48 -10.96 40.99
C THR A 188 -8.75 -11.14 40.18
N ARG A 189 -9.52 -12.22 40.44
CA ARG A 189 -10.74 -12.56 39.69
C ARG A 189 -11.90 -11.61 40.05
N SER A 190 -12.17 -10.65 39.17
CA SER A 190 -13.30 -9.71 39.27
C SER A 190 -14.53 -10.18 38.46
N VAL A 191 -15.75 -9.99 39.00
CA VAL A 191 -17.01 -10.47 38.40
C VAL A 191 -18.09 -9.39 38.29
N ALA A 192 -18.83 -9.38 37.18
CA ALA A 192 -20.02 -8.57 36.95
C ALA A 192 -21.29 -9.33 37.35
N ARG A 193 -22.30 -8.63 37.88
CA ARG A 193 -23.59 -9.24 38.29
C ARG A 193 -24.79 -8.53 37.69
N ARG A 194 -25.81 -9.26 37.25
CA ARG A 194 -27.07 -8.66 36.76
C ARG A 194 -28.26 -9.55 37.04
N LEU A 195 -29.33 -8.94 37.56
CA LEU A 195 -30.58 -9.62 37.89
C LEU A 195 -31.47 -9.73 36.66
N CYS A 196 -31.88 -10.94 36.30
CA CYS A 196 -32.98 -11.13 35.35
C CYS A 196 -34.31 -10.90 36.08
N GLN A 197 -35.10 -9.89 35.68
CA GLN A 197 -36.31 -9.47 36.39
C GLN A 197 -37.53 -10.31 36.02
N SER A 198 -38.56 -10.24 36.87
CA SER A 198 -39.81 -11.01 36.77
C SER A 198 -40.60 -10.78 35.47
N ASP A 199 -40.36 -9.67 34.77
CA ASP A 199 -40.98 -9.29 33.50
C ASP A 199 -40.18 -9.75 32.27
N LYS A 200 -39.17 -10.61 32.47
CA LYS A 200 -38.28 -11.14 31.41
C LYS A 200 -37.36 -10.07 30.80
N ALA A 201 -37.26 -8.91 31.43
CA ALA A 201 -36.26 -7.90 31.12
C ALA A 201 -35.04 -8.04 32.04
N TRP A 202 -33.90 -7.60 31.55
CA TRP A 202 -32.71 -7.49 32.37
C TRP A 202 -32.79 -6.25 33.27
N GLY A 203 -32.64 -6.44 34.59
CA GLY A 203 -32.55 -5.35 35.56
C GLY A 203 -31.24 -4.58 35.49
N SER A 204 -31.01 -3.72 36.47
CA SER A 204 -29.76 -2.98 36.58
C SER A 204 -28.57 -3.91 36.82
N SER A 205 -27.48 -3.62 36.13
CA SER A 205 -26.20 -4.33 36.23
C SER A 205 -25.35 -3.71 37.34
N SER A 206 -24.76 -4.56 38.19
CA SER A 206 -23.81 -4.17 39.22
C SER A 206 -22.38 -4.46 38.76
N PHE A 207 -21.57 -3.41 38.72
CA PHE A 207 -20.18 -3.42 38.26
C PHE A 207 -19.18 -3.02 39.35
N PHE A 208 -19.57 -3.15 40.62
CA PHE A 208 -18.81 -2.62 41.77
C PHE A 208 -17.36 -3.13 41.82
N ASP A 209 -17.10 -4.32 41.29
CA ASP A 209 -15.80 -4.99 41.28
C ASP A 209 -15.13 -5.01 39.89
N CYS A 210 -15.76 -4.43 38.85
CA CYS A 210 -15.23 -4.45 37.48
C CYS A 210 -14.45 -3.18 37.14
N PRO A 211 -13.18 -3.31 36.68
CA PRO A 211 -12.41 -2.19 36.19
C PRO A 211 -13.00 -1.61 34.91
N LEU A 212 -12.65 -0.35 34.62
CA LEU A 212 -13.14 0.42 33.48
C LEU A 212 -12.25 0.20 32.25
N GLU A 213 -12.84 0.32 31.07
CA GLU A 213 -12.24 0.21 29.73
C GLU A 213 -11.07 1.18 29.54
N ASP A 214 -11.02 2.27 30.30
CA ASP A 214 -9.89 3.20 30.26
C ASP A 214 -9.52 3.78 31.64
N GLU A 215 -9.14 2.88 32.56
CA GLU A 215 -8.58 3.27 33.86
C GLU A 215 -7.28 4.08 33.71
N GLN A 216 -6.52 3.84 32.63
CA GLN A 216 -5.30 4.56 32.31
C GLN A 216 -5.56 6.00 31.88
N ALA A 217 -6.48 6.24 30.94
CA ALA A 217 -6.87 7.61 30.56
C ALA A 217 -7.56 8.32 31.71
N ARG A 218 -8.33 7.62 32.56
CA ARG A 218 -8.88 8.23 33.78
C ARG A 218 -7.77 8.67 34.73
N ALA A 219 -6.81 7.79 35.04
CA ALA A 219 -5.67 8.14 35.90
C ALA A 219 -4.89 9.33 35.32
N LEU A 220 -4.73 9.36 34.00
CA LEU A 220 -4.03 10.44 33.30
C LEU A 220 -4.83 11.77 33.29
N GLN A 221 -6.16 11.70 33.20
CA GLN A 221 -7.04 12.87 33.36
C GLN A 221 -7.04 13.39 34.80
N GLU A 222 -7.04 12.49 35.79
CA GLU A 222 -7.00 12.84 37.21
C GLU A 222 -5.68 13.52 37.55
N ILE A 223 -4.54 12.94 37.16
CA ILE A 223 -3.23 13.53 37.41
C ILE A 223 -3.03 14.85 36.66
N SER A 224 -3.52 14.97 35.42
CA SER A 224 -3.44 16.22 34.65
C SER A 224 -4.24 17.36 35.29
N ARG A 225 -5.28 17.06 36.07
CA ARG A 225 -6.07 18.07 36.80
C ARG A 225 -5.45 18.50 38.13
N LYS A 226 -4.48 17.76 38.68
CA LYS A 226 -3.85 18.11 39.96
C LYS A 226 -3.05 19.42 39.81
N GLU A 227 -3.13 20.28 40.81
CA GLU A 227 -2.22 21.42 40.93
C GLU A 227 -0.85 20.93 41.41
N ILE A 228 0.20 21.25 40.65
CA ILE A 228 1.57 20.81 40.92
C ILE A 228 2.35 21.97 41.54
N ASN A 229 3.02 21.71 42.65
CA ASN A 229 3.79 22.68 43.42
C ASN A 229 5.08 22.04 43.97
N ASN A 230 5.89 22.83 44.70
CA ASN A 230 7.16 22.35 45.23
C ASN A 230 7.04 21.22 46.27
N ASP A 231 5.86 20.94 46.84
CA ASP A 231 5.71 19.90 47.85
C ASP A 231 5.32 18.56 47.24
N ASN A 232 4.52 18.56 46.16
CA ASN A 232 3.97 17.34 45.56
C ASN A 232 4.62 16.93 44.23
N VAL A 233 5.52 17.73 43.65
CA VAL A 233 6.07 17.49 42.31
C VAL A 233 6.80 16.14 42.16
N ALA A 234 7.50 15.69 43.20
CA ALA A 234 8.19 14.40 43.20
C ALA A 234 7.18 13.24 43.13
N ASP A 235 6.13 13.29 43.95
CA ASP A 235 5.07 12.27 43.98
C ASP A 235 4.28 12.23 42.67
N VAL A 236 3.90 13.41 42.15
CA VAL A 236 3.18 13.52 40.86
C VAL A 236 4.04 13.00 39.71
N SER A 237 5.34 13.30 39.68
CA SER A 237 6.24 12.75 38.67
C SER A 237 6.34 11.22 38.73
N SER A 238 6.31 10.65 39.94
CA SER A 238 6.39 9.19 40.14
C SER A 238 5.09 8.48 39.74
N GLU A 239 3.94 9.09 40.07
CA GLU A 239 2.62 8.61 39.66
C GLU A 239 2.47 8.66 38.14
N LEU A 240 2.87 9.77 37.49
CA LEU A 240 2.85 9.90 36.03
C LEU A 240 3.79 8.89 35.35
N PHE A 241 4.98 8.69 35.91
CA PHE A 241 5.91 7.66 35.43
C PHE A 241 5.28 6.28 35.44
N THR A 242 4.61 5.91 36.53
CA THR A 242 3.91 4.62 36.66
C THR A 242 2.82 4.46 35.60
N ILE A 243 2.03 5.51 35.34
CA ILE A 243 0.97 5.49 34.31
C ILE A 243 1.57 5.33 32.90
N THR A 244 2.67 6.04 32.61
CA THR A 244 3.33 6.01 31.28
C THR A 244 4.11 4.73 30.99
N ASN A 245 4.30 3.85 31.98
CA ASN A 245 5.00 2.58 31.77
C ASN A 245 4.23 1.63 30.82
N ASN A 246 2.90 1.77 30.75
CA ASN A 246 2.03 1.08 29.78
C ASN A 246 1.79 1.94 28.54
N TRP A 247 2.85 2.45 27.92
CA TRP A 247 2.78 3.35 26.75
C TRP A 247 2.18 2.68 25.51
N ASN A 248 2.15 1.35 25.45
CA ASN A 248 1.66 0.56 24.30
C ASN A 248 0.14 0.62 24.09
N THR A 249 -0.60 1.19 25.05
CA THR A 249 -2.07 1.36 25.00
C THR A 249 -2.48 2.84 24.88
N PHE A 250 -1.51 3.75 24.80
CA PHE A 250 -1.80 5.18 24.69
C PHE A 250 -2.48 5.56 23.39
N THR A 251 -3.47 6.44 23.49
CA THR A 251 -4.10 7.13 22.36
C THR A 251 -3.47 8.50 22.14
N SER A 252 -3.83 9.17 21.04
CA SER A 252 -3.38 10.54 20.74
C SER A 252 -3.70 11.54 21.86
N THR A 253 -4.86 11.37 22.49
CA THR A 253 -5.32 12.20 23.62
C THR A 253 -4.50 11.94 24.89
N ASP A 254 -4.14 10.68 25.16
CA ASP A 254 -3.35 10.33 26.33
C ASP A 254 -1.95 10.94 26.26
N ILE A 255 -1.31 10.88 25.09
CA ILE A 255 -0.01 11.52 24.87
C ILE A 255 -0.11 13.02 25.14
N GLY A 256 -1.16 13.69 24.64
CA GLY A 256 -1.40 15.11 24.90
C GLY A 256 -1.50 15.42 26.40
N LEU A 257 -2.29 14.64 27.15
CA LEU A 257 -2.44 14.81 28.60
C LEU A 257 -1.13 14.57 29.37
N ALA A 258 -0.37 13.54 28.99
CA ALA A 258 0.91 13.22 29.61
C ALA A 258 1.92 14.35 29.40
N VAL A 259 2.05 14.84 28.16
CA VAL A 259 2.99 15.91 27.80
C VAL A 259 2.63 17.24 28.45
N ASP A 260 1.33 17.59 28.50
CA ASP A 260 0.87 18.78 29.21
C ASP A 260 1.16 18.69 30.72
N THR A 261 1.04 17.49 31.30
CA THR A 261 1.39 17.26 32.71
C THR A 261 2.89 17.39 32.93
N VAL A 262 3.73 16.91 32.01
CA VAL A 262 5.18 17.12 32.05
C VAL A 262 5.52 18.62 31.99
N ASP A 263 4.89 19.41 31.13
CA ASP A 263 5.15 20.85 31.10
C ASP A 263 4.77 21.55 32.42
N LYS A 264 3.64 21.14 33.04
CA LYS A 264 3.25 21.61 34.38
C LYS A 264 4.30 21.25 35.44
N ILE A 265 4.83 20.03 35.42
CA ILE A 265 5.92 19.60 36.31
C ILE A 265 7.14 20.50 36.11
N LEU A 266 7.56 20.75 34.87
CA LEU A 266 8.73 21.56 34.55
C LEU A 266 8.57 23.07 34.84
N ASN A 267 7.35 23.53 35.09
CA ASN A 267 7.08 24.89 35.57
C ASN A 267 7.39 25.08 37.06
N VAL A 268 7.57 23.99 37.82
CA VAL A 268 7.92 24.00 39.24
C VAL A 268 9.44 23.91 39.42
N ASP A 269 10.04 24.84 40.16
CA ASP A 269 11.51 24.90 40.30
C ASP A 269 12.11 23.65 40.96
N ARG A 270 11.39 23.03 41.92
CA ARG A 270 11.86 21.79 42.56
C ARG A 270 11.98 20.62 41.58
N ALA A 271 11.25 20.62 40.46
CA ALA A 271 11.32 19.56 39.45
C ALA A 271 12.71 19.40 38.82
N SER A 272 13.54 20.45 38.84
CA SER A 272 14.89 20.45 38.24
C SER A 272 16.02 20.40 39.28
N THR A 273 15.68 20.23 40.56
CA THR A 273 16.66 20.10 41.66
C THR A 273 16.55 18.76 42.39
N ASP A 274 15.35 18.17 42.44
CA ASP A 274 15.09 16.86 43.02
C ASP A 274 15.47 15.73 42.06
N ASP A 275 16.38 14.85 42.47
CA ASP A 275 16.90 13.77 41.62
C ASP A 275 15.84 12.75 41.19
N ALA A 276 14.87 12.46 42.06
CA ALA A 276 13.79 11.54 41.73
C ALA A 276 12.83 12.17 40.71
N ALA A 277 12.50 13.44 40.88
CA ALA A 277 11.66 14.17 39.92
C ALA A 277 12.32 14.26 38.53
N ILE A 278 13.64 14.52 38.49
CA ILE A 278 14.40 14.56 37.23
C ILE A 278 14.39 13.19 36.55
N ASP A 279 14.75 12.11 37.27
CA ASP A 279 14.82 10.77 36.67
C ASP A 279 13.45 10.27 36.20
N ASN A 280 12.40 10.49 36.98
CA ASN A 280 11.02 10.17 36.61
C ASN A 280 10.61 10.94 35.35
N THR A 281 10.90 12.24 35.26
CA THR A 281 10.54 13.07 34.10
C THR A 281 11.25 12.61 32.83
N VAL A 282 12.54 12.29 32.91
CA VAL A 282 13.31 11.72 31.78
C VAL A 282 12.75 10.36 31.39
N ALA A 283 12.36 9.53 32.35
CA ALA A 283 11.78 8.22 32.10
C ALA A 283 10.38 8.30 31.45
N ILE A 284 9.54 9.25 31.87
CA ILE A 284 8.25 9.56 31.22
C ILE A 284 8.48 9.92 29.75
N ILE A 285 9.39 10.86 29.48
CA ILE A 285 9.72 11.26 28.10
C ILE A 285 10.22 10.05 27.28
N ASN A 286 11.07 9.21 27.88
CA ASN A 286 11.56 8.00 27.22
C ASN A 286 10.42 7.00 26.90
N ASN A 287 9.42 6.87 27.79
CA ASN A 287 8.24 6.04 27.55
C ASN A 287 7.39 6.59 26.41
N LEU A 288 7.18 7.91 26.35
CA LEU A 288 6.50 8.56 25.23
C LEU A 288 7.25 8.37 23.91
N LEU A 289 8.58 8.33 23.96
CA LEU A 289 9.43 7.97 22.83
C LEU A 289 9.39 6.48 22.45
N ASN A 290 8.65 5.62 23.15
CA ASN A 290 8.39 4.24 22.70
C ASN A 290 7.07 4.08 21.94
N VAL A 291 6.17 5.07 22.00
CA VAL A 291 4.86 5.01 21.33
C VAL A 291 5.03 4.91 19.81
N GLU A 292 4.09 4.23 19.16
CA GLU A 292 4.03 4.05 17.70
C GLU A 292 3.93 5.39 16.96
N ASP A 293 4.54 5.45 15.77
CA ASP A 293 4.76 6.70 15.02
C ASP A 293 3.45 7.33 14.52
N ASP A 294 2.43 6.52 14.22
CA ASP A 294 1.10 6.96 13.77
C ASP A 294 0.31 7.63 14.89
N VAL A 295 0.30 7.05 16.09
CA VAL A 295 -0.34 7.65 17.27
C VAL A 295 0.38 8.94 17.68
N LEU A 296 1.71 8.95 17.60
CA LEU A 296 2.52 10.12 17.88
C LEU A 296 2.24 11.26 16.87
N ALA A 297 2.09 10.93 15.58
CA ALA A 297 1.71 11.89 14.55
C ALA A 297 0.31 12.48 14.78
N GLU A 298 -0.67 11.65 15.12
CA GLU A 298 -2.03 12.11 15.46
C GLU A 298 -2.02 13.05 16.67
N SER A 299 -1.25 12.71 17.72
CA SER A 299 -1.12 13.55 18.92
C SER A 299 -0.43 14.90 18.66
N GLU A 300 0.48 14.96 17.69
CA GLU A 300 1.12 16.22 17.28
C GLU A 300 0.11 17.13 16.57
N GLU A 301 -0.80 16.57 15.76
CA GLU A 301 -1.86 17.34 15.11
C GLU A 301 -2.85 17.93 16.13
N THR A 302 -3.24 17.16 17.14
CA THR A 302 -4.25 17.57 18.12
C THR A 302 -3.71 18.40 19.28
N SER A 303 -2.45 18.22 19.67
CA SER A 303 -1.95 18.74 20.96
C SER A 303 -0.50 19.23 20.95
N ASP A 304 0.16 19.31 19.78
CA ASP A 304 1.57 19.71 19.64
C ASP A 304 2.52 18.87 20.51
N SER A 305 2.20 17.59 20.71
CA SER A 305 2.86 16.71 21.68
C SER A 305 4.36 16.54 21.42
N SER A 306 4.77 16.28 20.18
CA SER A 306 6.17 16.10 19.79
C SER A 306 6.94 17.41 19.94
N SER A 307 6.33 18.51 19.50
CA SER A 307 6.87 19.87 19.66
C SER A 307 7.09 20.23 21.14
N LYS A 308 6.14 19.88 22.01
CA LYS A 308 6.23 20.09 23.46
C LYS A 308 7.24 19.15 24.13
N ILE A 309 7.38 17.90 23.69
CA ILE A 309 8.39 16.97 24.21
C ILE A 309 9.81 17.52 23.98
N ILE A 310 10.12 17.98 22.76
CA ILE A 310 11.44 18.57 22.45
C ILE A 310 11.72 19.76 23.39
N LYS A 311 10.74 20.66 23.53
CA LYS A 311 10.83 21.82 24.44
C LYS A 311 10.98 21.40 25.90
N ALA A 312 10.30 20.34 26.33
CA ALA A 312 10.37 19.82 27.70
C ALA A 312 11.77 19.30 28.03
N VAL A 313 12.43 18.59 27.10
CA VAL A 313 13.81 18.13 27.28
C VAL A 313 14.76 19.32 27.43
N ASP A 314 14.69 20.31 26.54
CA ASP A 314 15.53 21.51 26.59
C ASP A 314 15.30 22.33 27.88
N LYS A 315 14.03 22.47 28.29
CA LYS A 315 13.63 23.17 29.51
C LYS A 315 14.10 22.45 30.78
N LEU A 316 14.03 21.13 30.81
CA LEU A 316 14.53 20.33 31.93
C LEU A 316 16.05 20.49 32.09
N LEU A 317 16.82 20.23 31.02
CA LEU A 317 18.28 20.27 31.08
C LEU A 317 18.82 21.67 31.38
N SER A 318 18.18 22.72 30.85
CA SER A 318 18.61 24.11 31.08
C SER A 318 18.42 24.59 32.53
N LYS A 319 17.44 24.03 33.25
CA LYS A 319 17.16 24.34 34.66
C LYS A 319 18.01 23.56 35.66
N ILE A 320 18.70 22.50 35.24
CA ILE A 320 19.60 21.76 36.13
C ILE A 320 20.90 22.56 36.32
N ASP A 321 21.29 22.77 37.58
CA ASP A 321 22.44 23.60 37.96
C ASP A 321 23.69 22.80 38.36
N LYS A 322 23.59 21.48 38.40
CA LYS A 322 24.70 20.56 38.71
C LYS A 322 25.14 19.78 37.48
N LYS A 323 26.33 19.19 37.54
CA LYS A 323 26.77 18.19 36.55
C LYS A 323 25.77 17.03 36.58
N PHE A 324 25.21 16.69 35.43
CA PHE A 324 24.14 15.71 35.31
C PHE A 324 24.35 14.85 34.08
N SER A 325 23.97 13.58 34.18
CA SER A 325 24.01 12.62 33.08
C SER A 325 22.89 11.62 33.26
N THR A 326 22.11 11.39 32.22
CA THR A 326 21.09 10.35 32.18
C THR A 326 21.10 9.69 30.80
N VAL A 327 20.94 8.37 30.79
CA VAL A 327 20.87 7.58 29.57
C VAL A 327 19.70 6.61 29.72
N LYS A 328 18.66 6.79 28.92
CA LYS A 328 17.55 5.86 28.74
C LYS A 328 17.62 5.28 27.32
N SER A 329 16.67 4.44 26.92
CA SER A 329 16.74 3.72 25.64
C SER A 329 16.71 4.63 24.41
N ASN A 330 15.90 5.69 24.45
CA ASN A 330 15.67 6.58 23.30
C ASN A 330 16.23 8.00 23.50
N LEU A 331 16.59 8.36 24.73
CA LEU A 331 17.06 9.69 25.09
C LEU A 331 18.28 9.61 26.03
N ALA A 332 19.31 10.38 25.72
CA ALA A 332 20.40 10.67 26.65
C ALA A 332 20.56 12.19 26.80
N GLY A 333 20.78 12.65 28.03
CA GLY A 333 20.90 14.06 28.37
C GLY A 333 22.07 14.32 29.32
N PHE A 334 22.83 15.37 29.08
CA PHE A 334 24.00 15.73 29.86
C PHE A 334 24.03 17.22 30.16
N VAL A 335 24.47 17.58 31.36
CA VAL A 335 24.79 18.95 31.77
C VAL A 335 26.22 18.97 32.26
N SER A 336 27.07 19.78 31.64
CA SER A 336 28.48 19.89 31.99
C SER A 336 28.93 21.35 32.03
N SER A 337 29.90 21.64 32.89
CA SER A 337 30.55 22.95 32.99
C SER A 337 32.06 22.79 32.77
N PRO A 338 32.77 23.84 32.34
CA PRO A 338 34.22 23.77 32.13
C PRO A 338 34.94 23.46 33.45
N ASP A 339 35.78 22.43 33.46
CA ASP A 339 36.63 22.13 34.62
C ASP A 339 37.70 23.21 34.78
N SER A 340 38.07 23.54 36.02
CA SER A 340 39.08 24.57 36.36
C SER A 340 40.51 24.25 35.90
N GLY A 341 40.70 23.16 35.13
CA GLY A 341 41.98 22.72 34.55
C GLY A 341 42.19 23.19 33.11
N ALA A 342 42.89 22.39 32.30
CA ALA A 342 43.19 22.67 30.89
C ALA A 342 41.96 22.42 29.97
N PHE A 343 40.94 23.25 30.09
CA PHE A 343 39.76 23.22 29.23
C PHE A 343 40.12 23.54 27.77
N ASN A 344 39.87 22.61 26.85
CA ASN A 344 40.13 22.81 25.42
C ASN A 344 38.88 22.65 24.53
N GLY A 345 37.69 22.65 25.15
CA GLY A 345 36.40 22.46 24.48
C GLY A 345 35.60 21.36 25.16
N PHE A 346 34.47 20.99 24.56
CA PHE A 346 33.70 19.82 25.00
C PHE A 346 33.59 18.83 23.85
N THR A 347 33.69 17.54 24.17
CA THR A 347 33.38 16.46 23.22
C THR A 347 32.36 15.54 23.86
N LEU A 348 31.18 15.44 23.26
CA LEU A 348 30.24 14.36 23.51
C LEU A 348 30.53 13.25 22.49
N SER A 349 30.78 12.04 22.95
CA SER A 349 31.00 10.87 22.12
C SER A 349 30.05 9.74 22.49
N PHE A 350 29.59 8.99 21.49
CA PHE A 350 28.80 7.78 21.70
C PHE A 350 29.12 6.70 20.66
N SER A 351 29.15 5.44 21.10
CA SER A 351 29.31 4.30 20.20
C SER A 351 28.01 4.01 19.45
N ASP A 352 28.10 3.94 18.12
CA ASP A 352 26.96 3.64 17.26
C ASP A 352 26.89 2.16 16.82
N GLY A 353 25.67 1.65 16.62
CA GLY A 353 25.41 0.25 16.25
C GLY A 353 24.33 -0.44 17.07
N VAL A 354 23.80 0.24 18.10
CA VAL A 354 22.65 -0.22 18.88
C VAL A 354 21.64 0.93 18.98
N LYS A 355 20.37 0.65 18.69
CA LYS A 355 19.28 1.64 18.84
C LYS A 355 19.16 2.06 20.31
N ASP A 356 19.03 1.08 21.20
CA ASP A 356 18.97 1.31 22.65
C ASP A 356 20.25 1.98 23.19
N LEU A 357 20.16 3.26 23.54
CA LEU A 357 21.29 4.07 24.02
C LEU A 357 21.84 3.59 25.37
N THR A 358 21.09 2.83 26.17
CA THR A 358 21.61 2.26 27.43
C THR A 358 22.73 1.23 27.19
N LYS A 359 22.81 0.71 25.97
CA LYS A 359 23.85 -0.22 25.53
C LYS A 359 25.02 0.51 24.82
N SER A 360 24.86 1.79 24.53
CA SER A 360 25.92 2.62 23.93
C SER A 360 26.87 3.14 25.01
N LYS A 361 28.17 3.17 24.69
CA LYS A 361 29.16 3.89 25.51
C LYS A 361 29.05 5.37 25.20
N ILE A 362 28.48 6.16 26.12
CA ILE A 362 28.32 7.61 25.96
C ILE A 362 29.16 8.33 27.00
N SER A 363 29.93 9.34 26.57
CA SER A 363 30.77 10.13 27.48
C SER A 363 30.88 11.58 27.04
N VAL A 364 31.04 12.48 28.02
CA VAL A 364 31.35 13.90 27.79
C VAL A 364 32.71 14.20 28.38
N SER A 365 33.65 14.65 27.56
CA SER A 365 34.99 15.08 27.97
C SER A 365 35.18 16.59 27.79
N THR A 366 36.05 17.18 28.62
CA THR A 366 36.47 18.59 28.57
C THR A 366 37.76 18.80 27.77
N ALA A 367 38.24 17.73 27.13
CA ALA A 367 39.38 17.72 26.22
C ALA A 367 38.87 17.58 24.78
N ALA A 368 39.39 18.41 23.87
CA ALA A 368 39.14 18.26 22.44
C ALA A 368 39.95 17.05 21.92
N GLU A 369 39.41 15.85 22.14
CA GLU A 369 39.93 14.60 21.61
C GLU A 369 39.29 14.29 20.25
N ASP A 370 40.09 13.85 19.29
CA ASP A 370 39.58 13.35 18.01
C ASP A 370 38.81 12.05 18.25
N LEU A 371 37.59 11.99 17.70
CA LEU A 371 36.74 10.81 17.79
C LEU A 371 37.33 9.69 16.91
N GLY A 372 37.51 8.50 17.48
CA GLY A 372 37.93 7.32 16.72
C GLY A 372 36.89 6.91 15.67
N ALA A 373 37.29 6.06 14.72
CA ALA A 373 36.46 5.66 13.57
C ALA A 373 35.12 4.96 13.91
N ASP A 374 34.90 4.56 15.16
CA ASP A 374 33.70 3.85 15.61
C ASP A 374 32.72 4.73 16.42
N PHE A 375 33.02 6.02 16.61
CA PHE A 375 32.26 6.91 17.47
C PHE A 375 31.62 8.06 16.70
N SER A 376 30.37 8.33 17.05
CA SER A 376 29.67 9.57 16.68
C SER A 376 29.72 10.55 17.83
N GLY A 377 29.50 11.83 17.54
CA GLY A 377 29.61 12.85 18.55
C GLY A 377 29.56 14.28 18.04
N ILE A 378 29.63 15.20 19.00
CA ILE A 378 29.67 16.63 18.77
C ILE A 378 30.83 17.24 19.57
N MET A 379 31.65 18.03 18.89
CA MET A 379 32.85 18.68 19.43
C MET A 379 32.66 20.20 19.38
N LEU A 380 32.65 20.81 20.55
CA LEU A 380 32.50 22.25 20.74
C LEU A 380 33.87 22.91 20.95
N PRO A 381 34.22 23.94 20.17
CA PRO A 381 35.51 24.61 20.30
C PRO A 381 35.58 25.44 21.59
N LYS A 382 36.76 25.50 22.24
CA LYS A 382 36.95 26.32 23.45
C LYS A 382 36.60 27.80 23.29
N THR A 383 36.73 28.34 22.08
CA THR A 383 36.47 29.75 21.75
C THR A 383 35.02 30.16 21.99
N LEU A 384 34.12 29.18 22.09
CA LEU A 384 32.71 29.39 22.42
C LEU A 384 32.50 29.88 23.87
N PHE A 385 33.40 29.53 24.79
CA PHE A 385 33.20 29.66 26.23
C PHE A 385 34.04 30.78 26.84
N LYS A 386 33.40 31.68 27.60
CA LYS A 386 34.07 32.83 28.23
C LYS A 386 34.41 32.65 29.73
N SER A 387 34.42 31.40 30.20
CA SER A 387 34.58 30.92 31.60
C SER A 387 33.26 30.65 32.33
N SER A 388 33.12 29.45 32.90
CA SER A 388 32.00 28.93 33.72
C SER A 388 30.62 28.72 33.06
N GLU A 389 30.45 28.95 31.76
CA GLU A 389 29.17 28.69 31.07
C GLU A 389 28.84 27.19 31.02
N LYS A 390 27.67 26.80 31.54
CA LYS A 390 27.16 25.42 31.45
C LYS A 390 26.72 25.09 30.02
N VAL A 391 26.87 23.83 29.64
CA VAL A 391 26.48 23.28 28.34
C VAL A 391 25.59 22.08 28.55
N THR A 392 24.54 22.00 27.74
CA THR A 392 23.64 20.85 27.69
C THR A 392 23.86 20.09 26.40
N PHE A 393 23.92 18.76 26.49
CA PHE A 393 23.98 17.87 25.34
C PHE A 393 22.79 16.91 25.38
N THR A 394 22.23 16.64 24.21
CA THR A 394 21.12 15.70 24.05
C THR A 394 21.39 14.76 22.89
N VAL A 395 21.09 13.48 23.06
CA VAL A 395 21.10 12.49 21.99
C VAL A 395 19.74 11.82 21.95
N TYR A 396 19.07 11.94 20.81
CA TYR A 396 17.85 11.19 20.50
C TYR A 396 18.23 10.01 19.63
N SER A 397 17.81 8.80 20.02
CA SER A 397 18.13 7.62 19.23
C SER A 397 17.38 7.55 17.90
N ASP A 398 16.26 8.24 17.78
CA ASP A 398 15.38 8.16 16.62
C ASP A 398 14.86 9.57 16.28
N PRO A 399 14.84 9.97 14.99
CA PRO A 399 14.35 11.28 14.57
C PRO A 399 12.82 11.43 14.60
N LYS A 400 12.05 10.41 15.00
CA LYS A 400 10.58 10.42 14.90
C LYS A 400 9.85 11.66 15.40
N LEU A 401 10.28 12.26 16.53
CA LEU A 401 9.67 13.50 17.04
C LEU A 401 9.76 14.65 16.03
N PHE A 402 10.85 14.72 15.29
CA PHE A 402 11.10 15.77 14.31
C PHE A 402 10.38 15.47 12.99
N GLU A 403 10.29 14.19 12.62
CA GLU A 403 9.58 13.74 11.42
C GLU A 403 8.06 13.95 11.54
N THR A 404 7.46 13.67 12.70
CA THR A 404 6.02 13.92 12.95
C THR A 404 5.66 15.39 12.78
N ILE A 405 6.48 16.29 13.32
CA ILE A 405 6.27 17.75 13.20
C ILE A 405 6.43 18.21 11.74
N SER A 406 7.47 17.74 11.05
CA SER A 406 7.73 18.13 9.65
C SER A 406 6.56 17.75 8.72
N ASN A 407 5.97 16.56 8.91
CA ASN A 407 4.86 16.07 8.09
C ASN A 407 3.56 16.88 8.27
N ARG A 408 3.33 17.43 9.47
CA ARG A 408 2.19 18.33 9.76
C ARG A 408 2.28 19.64 8.97
N ASN A 409 3.47 20.19 8.83
CA ASN A 409 3.65 21.43 8.04
C ASN A 409 3.45 21.18 6.55
N ASP A 410 3.88 20.05 6.00
CA ASP A 410 3.62 19.69 4.60
C ASP A 410 2.11 19.56 4.29
N THR A 411 1.31 19.10 5.25
CA THR A 411 -0.15 19.02 5.11
C THR A 411 -0.85 20.38 5.31
N ALA A 412 -0.37 21.23 6.23
CA ALA A 412 -0.89 22.58 6.45
C ALA A 412 -0.54 23.59 5.34
N HIS A 413 0.67 23.50 4.76
CA HIS A 413 1.11 24.42 3.69
C HIS A 413 0.46 24.14 2.33
N ASN A 414 -0.22 23.00 2.15
CA ASN A 414 -1.05 22.74 0.97
C ASN A 414 -2.36 23.57 0.95
N GLN A 415 -2.60 24.42 1.96
CA GLN A 415 -3.69 25.41 1.98
C GLN A 415 -3.24 26.88 1.81
N SER A 416 -1.95 27.19 1.91
CA SER A 416 -1.44 28.56 1.76
C SER A 416 -0.36 28.63 0.69
N SER A 417 -0.82 28.94 -0.53
CA SER A 417 0.04 29.49 -1.58
C SER A 417 0.73 30.74 -1.07
N ASP A 418 2.02 30.65 -0.77
CA ASP A 418 2.91 31.80 -0.91
C ASP A 418 4.30 31.37 -1.37
N THR A 419 4.76 32.13 -2.36
CA THR A 419 5.96 31.99 -3.16
C THR A 419 7.24 32.35 -2.38
N ASN A 420 8.34 31.66 -2.69
CA ASN A 420 9.75 31.98 -2.36
C ASN A 420 10.39 31.42 -1.08
N THR A 421 10.36 30.10 -0.91
CA THR A 421 11.46 29.40 -0.22
C THR A 421 11.87 28.18 -1.04
N ASN A 422 13.18 27.94 -1.18
CA ASN A 422 13.74 26.78 -1.87
C ASN A 422 13.40 25.49 -1.10
N ARG A 423 12.16 25.01 -1.23
CA ARG A 423 11.72 23.75 -0.66
C ARG A 423 12.37 22.61 -1.43
N PHE A 424 13.09 21.74 -0.73
CA PHE A 424 13.73 20.53 -1.23
C PHE A 424 12.68 19.46 -1.61
N SER A 425 11.74 19.79 -2.50
CA SER A 425 10.71 18.87 -3.00
C SER A 425 11.26 18.08 -4.19
N GLY A 426 11.73 16.86 -3.96
CA GLY A 426 12.05 15.95 -5.08
C GLY A 426 12.74 14.64 -4.74
N PHE A 427 13.36 14.51 -3.57
CA PHE A 427 14.00 13.26 -3.15
C PHE A 427 13.28 12.72 -1.92
N LYS A 428 13.02 11.40 -1.86
CA LYS A 428 12.54 10.74 -0.64
C LYS A 428 13.73 10.58 0.33
N ARG A 429 14.38 11.70 0.66
CA ARG A 429 15.44 11.76 1.66
C ARG A 429 14.80 11.64 3.02
N LYS A 430 15.45 10.91 3.91
CA LYS A 430 15.03 10.77 5.29
C LYS A 430 16.20 11.10 6.20
N ILE A 431 15.89 11.38 7.46
CA ILE A 431 16.94 11.50 8.47
C ILE A 431 17.55 10.11 8.66
N ASN A 432 18.86 10.03 8.47
CA ASN A 432 19.61 8.77 8.41
C ASN A 432 20.76 8.72 9.43
N SER A 433 20.50 9.30 10.59
CA SER A 433 21.37 9.29 11.75
C SER A 433 20.54 9.46 13.02
N LYS A 434 21.15 9.22 14.17
CA LYS A 434 20.67 9.75 15.45
C LYS A 434 20.66 11.29 15.40
N VAL A 435 19.84 11.92 16.25
CA VAL A 435 19.81 13.39 16.37
C VAL A 435 20.65 13.78 17.58
N VAL A 436 21.63 14.67 17.36
CA VAL A 436 22.51 15.17 18.42
C VAL A 436 22.29 16.66 18.60
N ALA A 437 22.23 17.12 19.83
CA ALA A 437 22.03 18.53 20.14
C ALA A 437 23.03 19.00 21.17
N ALA A 438 23.40 20.27 21.06
CA ALA A 438 24.11 21.00 22.07
C ALA A 438 23.48 22.37 22.22
N SER A 439 23.46 22.91 23.44
CA SER A 439 22.99 24.28 23.68
C SER A 439 23.65 24.87 24.93
N VAL A 440 23.70 26.20 24.96
CA VAL A 440 24.11 26.96 26.13
C VAL A 440 22.85 27.58 26.71
N PRO A 441 22.46 27.24 27.96
CA PRO A 441 21.24 27.76 28.56
C PRO A 441 21.14 29.29 28.49
N ASN A 442 19.95 29.79 28.13
CA ASN A 442 19.63 31.21 27.97
C ASN A 442 20.44 31.97 26.90
N LYS A 443 21.04 31.26 25.94
CA LYS A 443 21.85 31.88 24.88
C LYS A 443 21.65 31.18 23.54
N THR A 444 21.23 31.93 22.54
CA THR A 444 21.29 31.51 21.13
C THR A 444 22.71 31.70 20.61
N VAL A 445 23.32 30.62 20.16
CA VAL A 445 24.70 30.60 19.66
C VAL A 445 24.66 30.44 18.14
N THR A 446 25.08 31.47 17.42
CA THR A 446 25.12 31.51 15.95
C THR A 446 26.35 32.28 15.46
N ASN A 447 26.71 32.14 14.17
CA ASN A 447 27.84 32.82 13.53
C ASN A 447 29.20 32.55 14.20
N LEU A 448 29.46 31.31 14.58
CA LEU A 448 30.73 30.90 15.18
C LEU A 448 31.88 30.99 14.18
N THR A 449 32.98 31.63 14.59
CA THR A 449 34.20 31.72 13.78
C THR A 449 34.96 30.40 13.68
N ALA A 450 34.93 29.61 14.76
CA ALA A 450 35.40 28.23 14.76
C ALA A 450 34.17 27.30 14.71
N PRO A 451 34.06 26.40 13.73
CA PRO A 451 32.88 25.58 13.58
C PRO A 451 32.79 24.53 14.69
N VAL A 452 31.56 24.14 14.96
CA VAL A 452 31.21 22.95 15.72
C VAL A 452 31.38 21.75 14.80
N LYS A 453 32.16 20.76 15.23
CA LYS A 453 32.37 19.53 14.45
C LYS A 453 31.42 18.45 14.94
N ILE A 454 30.70 17.83 14.02
CA ILE A 454 29.72 16.80 14.31
C ILE A 454 30.06 15.60 13.44
N ILE A 455 30.23 14.43 14.05
CA ILE A 455 30.49 13.18 13.33
C ILE A 455 29.31 12.25 13.61
N LEU A 456 28.64 11.78 12.57
CA LEU A 456 27.45 10.95 12.69
C LEU A 456 27.57 9.73 11.79
N LYS A 457 27.24 8.56 12.35
CA LYS A 457 27.13 7.30 11.60
C LYS A 457 25.86 7.27 10.76
N HIS A 458 25.97 6.68 9.58
CA HIS A 458 24.85 6.36 8.71
C HIS A 458 24.09 5.17 9.27
N GLU A 459 22.78 5.33 9.51
CA GLU A 459 21.89 4.22 9.86
C GLU A 459 21.70 3.24 8.68
N GLN A 460 21.73 3.78 7.45
CA GLN A 460 21.64 3.03 6.20
C GLN A 460 22.63 3.60 5.18
N THR A 461 23.23 2.74 4.34
CA THR A 461 24.05 3.22 3.22
C THR A 461 23.18 4.03 2.26
N GLY A 462 23.61 5.23 1.89
CA GLY A 462 22.88 6.12 0.99
C GLY A 462 23.79 7.06 0.24
N LYS A 463 23.21 8.02 -0.49
CA LYS A 463 23.94 9.05 -1.25
C LYS A 463 23.36 10.44 -0.99
N ASN A 464 24.05 11.46 -1.49
CA ASN A 464 23.63 12.86 -1.38
C ASN A 464 23.40 13.32 0.07
N VAL A 465 24.37 13.00 0.95
CA VAL A 465 24.34 13.41 2.35
C VAL A 465 24.31 14.93 2.46
N THR A 466 23.42 15.43 3.29
CA THR A 466 23.33 16.85 3.65
C THR A 466 23.33 16.96 5.17
N CYS A 467 24.23 17.77 5.72
CA CYS A 467 24.20 18.14 7.13
C CYS A 467 23.03 19.11 7.35
N VAL A 468 22.11 18.76 8.25
CA VAL A 468 20.92 19.56 8.53
C VAL A 468 20.78 19.83 10.02
N TYR A 469 20.03 20.88 10.34
CA TYR A 469 19.62 21.22 11.68
C TYR A 469 18.12 21.45 11.77
N TRP A 470 17.55 21.19 12.94
CA TRP A 470 16.14 21.42 13.20
C TRP A 470 15.88 22.88 13.55
N SER A 471 15.06 23.55 12.73
CA SER A 471 14.58 24.90 13.01
C SER A 471 13.25 24.84 13.75
N ILE A 472 13.23 25.33 14.99
CA ILE A 472 12.00 25.39 15.80
C ILE A 472 10.99 26.38 15.19
N GLU A 473 11.48 27.47 14.58
CA GLU A 473 10.64 28.54 14.02
C GLU A 473 9.87 28.08 12.78
N SER A 474 10.56 27.40 11.86
CA SER A 474 9.95 26.87 10.64
C SER A 474 9.43 25.44 10.83
N SER A 475 9.77 24.78 11.95
CA SER A 475 9.44 23.38 12.21
C SER A 475 9.83 22.47 11.03
N GLU A 476 11.04 22.72 10.50
CA GLU A 476 11.60 22.07 9.32
C GLU A 476 13.11 21.85 9.50
N TRP A 477 13.65 20.84 8.81
CA TRP A 477 15.08 20.61 8.69
C TRP A 477 15.69 21.58 7.67
N LEU A 478 16.66 22.39 8.11
CA LEU A 478 17.37 23.37 7.28
C LEU A 478 18.87 23.04 7.21
N SER A 479 19.56 23.50 6.16
CA SER A 479 21.00 23.31 5.98
C SER A 479 21.83 24.58 6.19
N GLY A 480 21.19 25.71 6.49
CA GLY A 480 21.87 26.99 6.71
C GLY A 480 22.91 26.91 7.82
N GLY A 481 24.12 27.41 7.56
CA GLY A 481 25.21 27.40 8.53
C GLY A 481 25.89 26.04 8.75
N CYS A 482 25.44 24.97 8.07
CA CYS A 482 26.01 23.62 8.17
C CYS A 482 26.55 23.14 6.81
N SER A 483 27.72 22.51 6.81
CA SER A 483 28.36 21.96 5.60
C SER A 483 29.00 20.61 5.85
N VAL A 484 29.00 19.75 4.83
CA VAL A 484 29.70 18.45 4.87
C VAL A 484 31.19 18.72 4.69
N HIS A 485 32.00 18.32 5.67
CA HIS A 485 33.46 18.43 5.63
C HIS A 485 34.09 17.17 5.02
N ALA A 486 33.69 16.00 5.50
CA ALA A 486 34.15 14.71 5.00
C ALA A 486 33.02 13.68 5.09
N THR A 487 32.97 12.73 4.16
CA THR A 487 31.97 11.65 4.16
C THR A 487 32.62 10.37 3.66
N ASN A 488 32.34 9.25 4.32
CA ASN A 488 32.72 7.91 3.90
C ASN A 488 31.46 7.02 3.84
N GLU A 489 31.61 5.70 3.69
CA GLU A 489 30.43 4.82 3.57
C GLU A 489 29.58 4.75 4.85
N ASP A 490 30.21 4.91 6.01
CA ASP A 490 29.60 4.66 7.32
C ASP A 490 29.39 5.94 8.15
N PHE A 491 30.10 7.02 7.87
CA PHE A 491 30.14 8.23 8.68
C PHE A 491 30.23 9.50 7.83
N THR A 492 29.65 10.57 8.35
CA THR A 492 29.82 11.93 7.82
C THR A 492 30.24 12.90 8.92
N GLU A 493 31.24 13.70 8.61
CA GLU A 493 31.68 14.85 9.39
C GLU A 493 31.04 16.14 8.85
N CYS A 494 30.33 16.85 9.72
CA CYS A 494 29.65 18.10 9.48
C CYS A 494 30.32 19.23 10.27
N HIS A 495 30.49 20.39 9.63
CA HIS A 495 30.92 21.63 10.28
C HIS A 495 29.75 22.62 10.27
N CYS A 496 29.32 23.04 11.46
CA CYS A 496 28.22 24.00 11.65
C CYS A 496 28.66 25.23 12.44
N ASP A 497 28.05 26.39 12.19
CA ASP A 497 28.40 27.67 12.84
C ASP A 497 27.44 28.10 13.96
N HIS A 498 26.56 27.20 14.41
CA HIS A 498 25.57 27.43 15.46
C HIS A 498 25.40 26.22 16.37
N LEU A 499 24.56 26.34 17.39
CA LEU A 499 24.17 25.24 18.30
C LEU A 499 22.67 25.02 18.26
N THR A 500 22.25 23.84 17.79
CA THR A 500 20.85 23.43 17.62
C THR A 500 20.75 21.89 17.73
N ASN A 501 19.72 21.27 17.12
CA ASN A 501 19.62 19.83 16.95
C ASN A 501 20.10 19.47 15.53
N PHE A 502 21.06 18.57 15.40
CA PHE A 502 21.72 18.21 14.15
C PHE A 502 21.44 16.76 13.75
N ALA A 503 21.35 16.53 12.44
CA ALA A 503 21.22 15.21 11.86
C ALA A 503 21.76 15.15 10.42
N LEU A 504 21.83 13.94 9.86
CA LEU A 504 22.14 13.71 8.45
C LEU A 504 20.87 13.44 7.66
N LEU A 505 20.63 14.26 6.63
CA LEU A 505 19.59 14.01 5.64
C LEU A 505 20.21 13.28 4.45
N MET A 506 19.74 12.07 4.13
CA MET A 506 20.35 11.21 3.11
C MET A 506 19.29 10.55 2.22
N ASP A 507 19.63 10.30 0.96
CA ASP A 507 18.83 9.46 0.07
C ASP A 507 19.26 7.99 0.26
N VAL A 508 18.46 7.26 1.05
CA VAL A 508 18.73 5.85 1.41
C VAL A 508 18.00 4.86 0.52
N TYR A 509 17.03 5.32 -0.28
CA TYR A 509 16.15 4.42 -1.00
C TYR A 509 16.62 4.17 -2.43
N ASP A 510 17.65 4.89 -2.91
CA ASP A 510 18.12 4.84 -4.31
C ASP A 510 16.93 4.94 -5.30
N VAL A 511 15.81 5.55 -4.87
CA VAL A 511 14.53 5.60 -5.61
C VAL A 511 14.64 6.54 -6.80
N GLY A 512 15.60 7.46 -6.76
CA GLY A 512 16.24 7.93 -7.96
C GLY A 512 17.44 7.04 -8.21
N GLY A 513 17.28 5.98 -9.00
CA GLY A 513 18.39 5.43 -9.78
C GLY A 513 18.85 6.54 -10.72
N GLU A 514 19.49 7.58 -10.19
CA GLU A 514 20.08 8.64 -10.96
C GLU A 514 21.21 7.96 -11.70
N LEU A 515 20.95 7.76 -13.00
CA LEU A 515 21.97 7.94 -14.00
C LEU A 515 22.88 9.07 -13.51
N ASP A 516 24.14 8.73 -13.24
CA ASP A 516 25.20 9.69 -12.92
C ASP A 516 25.07 10.94 -13.83
N GLU A 517 25.47 12.12 -13.37
CA GLU A 517 25.36 13.36 -14.16
C GLU A 517 25.99 13.20 -15.56
N SER A 518 27.05 12.38 -15.66
CA SER A 518 27.65 11.95 -16.94
C SER A 518 26.65 11.20 -17.85
N ASN A 519 25.90 10.25 -17.31
CA ASN A 519 24.90 9.48 -18.02
C ASN A 519 23.71 10.35 -18.44
N LYS A 520 23.26 11.28 -17.59
CA LYS A 520 22.18 12.22 -17.97
C LYS A 520 22.57 13.07 -19.17
N GLU A 521 23.80 13.58 -19.20
CA GLU A 521 24.29 14.37 -20.33
C GLU A 521 24.44 13.50 -21.60
N VAL A 522 24.94 12.27 -21.47
CA VAL A 522 25.01 11.33 -22.60
C VAL A 522 23.62 11.01 -23.16
N LEU A 523 22.64 10.68 -22.30
CA LEU A 523 21.27 10.43 -22.73
C LEU A 523 20.63 11.66 -23.38
N ARG A 524 20.92 12.86 -22.87
CA ARG A 524 20.47 14.13 -23.45
C ARG A 524 21.00 14.31 -24.87
N ILE A 525 22.31 14.13 -25.08
CA ILE A 525 22.94 14.24 -26.40
C ILE A 525 22.34 13.21 -27.36
N ILE A 526 22.24 11.94 -26.94
CA ILE A 526 21.64 10.87 -27.73
C ILE A 526 20.20 11.23 -28.13
N SER A 527 19.41 11.76 -27.20
CA SER A 527 18.02 12.13 -27.45
C SER A 527 17.91 13.30 -28.43
N ILE A 528 18.73 14.35 -28.30
CA ILE A 528 18.73 15.50 -29.23
C ILE A 528 19.08 15.03 -30.66
N VAL A 529 20.18 14.29 -30.79
CA VAL A 529 20.70 13.83 -32.08
C VAL A 529 19.73 12.83 -32.73
N GLY A 530 19.21 11.88 -31.95
CA GLY A 530 18.21 10.91 -32.40
C GLY A 530 16.90 11.59 -32.83
N CYS A 531 16.33 12.45 -31.99
CA CYS A 531 15.07 13.15 -32.29
C CYS A 531 15.19 14.03 -33.54
N ALA A 532 16.33 14.68 -33.78
CA ALA A 532 16.57 15.46 -35.00
C ALA A 532 16.58 14.58 -36.27
N MET A 533 17.27 13.44 -36.22
CA MET A 533 17.28 12.48 -37.33
C MET A 533 15.91 11.83 -37.56
N SER A 534 15.20 11.50 -36.48
CA SER A 534 13.85 10.92 -36.52
C SER A 534 12.83 11.91 -37.08
N LEU A 535 12.91 13.19 -36.72
CA LEU A 535 12.12 14.26 -37.30
C LEU A 535 12.35 14.35 -38.82
N ALA A 536 13.60 14.36 -39.27
CA ALA A 536 13.93 14.38 -40.69
C ALA A 536 13.36 13.15 -41.43
N GLY A 537 13.53 11.95 -40.88
CA GLY A 537 12.99 10.70 -41.45
C GLY A 537 11.46 10.70 -41.53
N ALA A 538 10.77 11.17 -40.49
CA ALA A 538 9.32 11.29 -40.47
C ALA A 538 8.82 12.27 -41.54
N LEU A 539 9.44 13.45 -41.66
CA LEU A 539 9.09 14.45 -42.67
C LEU A 539 9.32 13.94 -44.10
N LEU A 540 10.46 13.30 -44.36
CA LEU A 540 10.76 12.69 -45.66
C LEU A 540 9.75 11.59 -46.02
N THR A 541 9.31 10.81 -45.04
CA THR A 541 8.26 9.80 -45.24
C THR A 541 6.92 10.44 -45.60
N ILE A 542 6.51 11.49 -44.88
CA ILE A 542 5.29 12.26 -45.17
C ILE A 542 5.36 12.84 -46.59
N ILE A 543 6.50 13.41 -46.99
CA ILE A 543 6.71 13.98 -48.33
C ILE A 543 6.63 12.88 -49.39
N ALA A 544 7.31 11.74 -49.20
CA ALA A 544 7.30 10.65 -50.17
C ALA A 544 5.87 10.12 -50.40
N TYR A 545 5.15 9.76 -49.34
CA TYR A 545 3.77 9.26 -49.47
C TYR A 545 2.76 10.36 -49.83
N GLY A 546 3.10 11.60 -49.52
CA GLY A 546 2.38 12.80 -49.91
C GLY A 546 2.42 13.04 -51.42
N ILE A 547 3.59 13.13 -52.04
CA ILE A 547 3.75 13.52 -53.46
C ILE A 547 3.12 12.49 -54.41
N PHE A 548 3.33 11.19 -54.17
CA PHE A 548 2.89 10.16 -55.11
C PHE A 548 1.40 9.84 -54.97
N ARG A 549 0.58 10.37 -55.89
CA ARG A 549 -0.88 10.15 -55.95
C ARG A 549 -1.30 8.68 -55.94
N ARG A 550 -0.44 7.77 -56.47
CA ARG A 550 -0.67 6.32 -56.44
C ARG A 550 -0.58 5.74 -55.02
N LEU A 551 0.43 6.15 -54.24
CA LEU A 551 0.65 5.69 -52.87
C LEU A 551 -0.38 6.30 -51.91
N ARG A 552 -0.76 7.58 -52.12
CA ARG A 552 -1.75 8.31 -51.32
C ARG A 552 -3.17 7.71 -51.34
N LYS A 553 -3.49 6.88 -52.35
CA LYS A 553 -4.80 6.22 -52.45
C LYS A 553 -4.96 5.07 -51.46
N GLU A 554 -3.87 4.48 -51.00
CA GLU A 554 -3.90 3.34 -50.07
C GLU A 554 -4.18 3.82 -48.64
N ILE A 555 -5.11 3.15 -47.95
CA ILE A 555 -5.44 3.50 -46.55
C ILE A 555 -4.23 3.37 -45.62
N VAL A 556 -3.38 2.36 -45.86
CA VAL A 556 -2.18 2.08 -45.07
C VAL A 556 -1.20 3.25 -45.17
N SER A 557 -0.98 3.78 -46.38
CA SER A 557 -0.17 4.98 -46.61
C SER A 557 -0.71 6.20 -45.88
N LYS A 558 -2.03 6.43 -45.89
CA LYS A 558 -2.63 7.58 -45.20
C LYS A 558 -2.44 7.51 -43.69
N ILE A 559 -2.46 6.31 -43.12
CA ILE A 559 -2.31 6.08 -41.68
C ILE A 559 -0.85 6.17 -41.27
N LEU A 560 0.04 5.64 -42.09
CA LEU A 560 1.49 5.85 -41.93
C LEU A 560 1.83 7.35 -41.92
N MET A 561 1.22 8.15 -42.80
CA MET A 561 1.40 9.60 -42.79
C MET A 561 0.92 10.23 -41.47
N GLN A 562 -0.22 9.81 -40.92
CA GLN A 562 -0.73 10.32 -39.64
C GLN A 562 0.17 9.93 -38.45
N LEU A 563 0.65 8.69 -38.42
CA LEU A 563 1.63 8.23 -37.44
C LEU A 563 2.92 9.04 -37.52
N CYS A 564 3.48 9.23 -38.72
CA CYS A 564 4.65 10.07 -38.93
C CYS A 564 4.40 11.54 -38.54
N SER A 565 3.19 12.06 -38.72
CA SER A 565 2.83 13.41 -38.25
C SER A 565 2.84 13.51 -36.73
N ALA A 566 2.32 12.51 -36.01
CA ALA A 566 2.37 12.47 -34.55
C ALA A 566 3.82 12.34 -34.04
N ILE A 567 4.63 11.49 -34.67
CA ILE A 567 6.07 11.35 -34.36
C ILE A 567 6.80 12.67 -34.63
N ALA A 568 6.59 13.31 -35.77
CA ALA A 568 7.22 14.60 -36.09
C ALA A 568 6.86 15.68 -35.06
N ALA A 569 5.58 15.75 -34.66
CA ALA A 569 5.14 16.69 -33.63
C ALA A 569 5.78 16.39 -32.26
N LEU A 570 5.82 15.12 -31.82
CA LEU A 570 6.50 14.73 -30.58
C LEU A 570 7.97 15.15 -30.58
N ASN A 571 8.71 14.83 -31.66
CA ASN A 571 10.13 15.15 -31.77
C ASN A 571 10.36 16.67 -31.78
N LEU A 572 9.51 17.43 -32.46
CA LEU A 572 9.59 18.90 -32.47
C LEU A 572 9.37 19.48 -31.07
N VAL A 573 8.33 19.03 -30.37
CA VAL A 573 8.04 19.46 -29.00
C VAL A 573 9.18 19.11 -28.06
N PHE A 574 9.77 17.91 -28.19
CA PHE A 574 10.92 17.50 -27.40
C PHE A 574 12.14 18.40 -27.66
N LEU A 575 12.47 18.66 -28.93
CA LEU A 575 13.61 19.52 -29.29
C LEU A 575 13.45 20.97 -28.81
N VAL A 576 12.22 21.49 -28.83
CA VAL A 576 11.88 22.82 -28.27
C VAL A 576 11.95 22.78 -26.74
N GLY A 577 11.40 21.72 -26.12
CA GLY A 577 11.32 21.56 -24.66
C GLY A 577 12.68 21.43 -23.97
N VAL A 578 13.68 20.88 -24.65
CA VAL A 578 15.05 20.76 -24.12
C VAL A 578 15.81 22.10 -24.14
N GLN A 579 15.31 23.12 -24.84
CA GLN A 579 15.94 24.44 -24.87
C GLN A 579 15.75 25.19 -23.54
N LYS A 580 16.79 25.91 -23.11
CA LYS A 580 16.80 26.64 -21.83
C LYS A 580 15.61 27.62 -21.68
N TYR A 581 15.20 28.28 -22.76
CA TYR A 581 14.09 29.25 -22.70
C TYR A 581 12.72 28.57 -22.45
N ALA A 582 12.51 27.35 -22.94
CA ALA A 582 11.28 26.60 -22.75
C ALA A 582 11.23 25.93 -21.37
N ALA A 583 12.38 25.46 -20.88
CA ALA A 583 12.53 24.83 -19.57
C ALA A 583 12.46 25.83 -18.40
N ASN A 584 12.95 27.06 -18.58
CA ASN A 584 13.02 28.06 -17.50
C ASN A 584 11.69 28.79 -17.23
N SER A 585 10.69 28.66 -18.10
CA SER A 585 9.36 29.25 -17.90
C SER A 585 8.40 28.20 -17.38
N ILE A 586 7.74 28.45 -16.24
CA ILE A 586 6.74 27.54 -15.65
C ILE A 586 5.63 27.21 -16.67
N GLY A 587 5.13 28.22 -17.37
CA GLY A 587 4.12 28.04 -18.43
C GLY A 587 4.65 27.28 -19.63
N GLY A 588 5.91 27.52 -20.02
CA GLY A 588 6.59 26.77 -21.09
C GLY A 588 6.74 25.29 -20.75
N CYS A 589 7.20 25.01 -19.53
CA CYS A 589 7.39 23.67 -18.99
C CYS A 589 6.08 22.87 -18.96
N LYS A 590 5.01 23.45 -18.40
CA LYS A 590 3.67 22.85 -18.39
C LYS A 590 3.17 22.57 -19.81
N THR A 591 3.35 23.52 -20.74
CA THR A 591 2.93 23.37 -22.14
C THR A 591 3.66 22.23 -22.84
N VAL A 592 4.98 22.14 -22.68
CA VAL A 592 5.80 21.07 -23.23
C VAL A 592 5.35 19.72 -22.68
N ALA A 593 5.17 19.60 -21.36
CA ALA A 593 4.73 18.35 -20.72
C ALA A 593 3.37 17.87 -21.24
N VAL A 594 2.40 18.79 -21.38
CA VAL A 594 1.06 18.49 -21.93
C VAL A 594 1.15 18.02 -23.38
N LEU A 595 1.92 18.72 -24.22
CA LEU A 595 2.07 18.37 -25.64
C LEU A 595 2.79 17.04 -25.82
N LEU A 596 3.87 16.80 -25.06
CA LEU A 596 4.57 15.52 -25.09
C LEU A 596 3.65 14.37 -24.67
N HIS A 597 2.89 14.54 -23.57
CA HIS A 597 1.91 13.56 -23.10
C HIS A 597 0.88 13.21 -24.19
N TYR A 598 0.30 14.24 -24.82
CA TYR A 598 -0.67 14.07 -25.89
C TYR A 598 -0.10 13.31 -27.10
N PHE A 599 1.06 13.73 -27.62
CA PHE A 599 1.61 13.12 -28.83
C PHE A 599 2.12 11.70 -28.58
N LEU A 600 2.63 11.39 -27.39
CA LEU A 600 3.00 10.03 -27.01
C LEU A 600 1.79 9.08 -27.04
N LEU A 601 0.67 9.48 -26.43
CA LEU A 601 -0.57 8.71 -26.46
C LEU A 601 -1.16 8.63 -27.88
N ALA A 602 -1.03 9.68 -28.69
CA ALA A 602 -1.47 9.67 -30.08
C ALA A 602 -0.66 8.68 -30.93
N ILE A 603 0.66 8.62 -30.75
CA ILE A 603 1.52 7.62 -31.39
C ILE A 603 1.05 6.22 -31.01
N MET A 604 0.78 5.96 -29.72
CA MET A 604 0.22 4.69 -29.25
C MET A 604 -1.08 4.30 -29.95
N CYS A 605 -2.03 5.21 -30.01
CA CYS A 605 -3.32 4.93 -30.64
C CYS A 605 -3.17 4.71 -32.16
N TRP A 606 -2.29 5.46 -32.83
CA TRP A 606 -2.01 5.26 -34.25
C TRP A 606 -1.32 3.93 -34.55
N MET A 607 -0.39 3.50 -33.69
CA MET A 607 0.25 2.19 -33.77
C MET A 607 -0.79 1.07 -33.59
N LEU A 608 -1.77 1.24 -32.70
CA LEU A 608 -2.90 0.31 -32.54
C LEU A 608 -3.81 0.25 -33.76
N VAL A 609 -4.14 1.39 -34.36
CA VAL A 609 -4.90 1.45 -35.61
C VAL A 609 -4.15 0.74 -36.73
N GLU A 610 -2.84 0.94 -36.85
CA GLU A 610 -2.01 0.26 -37.85
C GLU A 610 -2.00 -1.26 -37.65
N ALA A 611 -1.77 -1.73 -36.41
CA ALA A 611 -1.79 -3.15 -36.07
C ALA A 611 -3.14 -3.80 -36.40
N PHE A 612 -4.25 -3.14 -36.01
CA PHE A 612 -5.60 -3.60 -36.28
C PHE A 612 -5.88 -3.71 -37.79
N LEU A 613 -5.44 -2.73 -38.57
CA LEU A 613 -5.61 -2.75 -40.02
C LEU A 613 -4.79 -3.83 -40.70
N LEU A 614 -3.55 -4.06 -40.24
CA LEU A 614 -2.76 -5.17 -40.74
C LEU A 614 -3.46 -6.51 -40.46
N TYR A 615 -3.98 -6.70 -39.25
CA TYR A 615 -4.77 -7.88 -38.90
C TYR A 615 -5.99 -8.07 -39.80
N LYS A 616 -6.79 -7.01 -40.03
CA LYS A 616 -7.95 -7.08 -40.93
C LYS A 616 -7.55 -7.38 -42.37
N TYR A 617 -6.48 -6.77 -42.86
CA TYR A 617 -5.95 -7.00 -44.21
C TYR A 617 -5.49 -8.45 -44.43
N VAL A 618 -4.85 -9.06 -43.42
CA VAL A 618 -4.41 -10.47 -43.47
C VAL A 618 -5.57 -11.45 -43.27
N LYS A 619 -6.59 -11.09 -42.47
CA LYS A 619 -7.74 -11.96 -42.17
C LYS A 619 -8.76 -12.03 -43.31
N VAL A 620 -9.02 -10.91 -43.99
CA VAL A 620 -10.11 -10.82 -44.97
C VAL A 620 -9.57 -10.48 -46.35
N THR A 621 -9.39 -11.50 -47.20
CA THR A 621 -8.87 -11.36 -48.57
C THR A 621 -9.69 -10.40 -49.45
N VAL A 622 -10.96 -10.18 -49.09
CA VAL A 622 -11.94 -9.32 -49.80
C VAL A 622 -11.74 -7.82 -49.54
N TRP A 623 -10.96 -7.42 -48.53
CA TRP A 623 -10.75 -6.00 -48.17
C TRP A 623 -9.89 -5.18 -49.16
N LYS A 624 -9.38 -5.82 -50.21
CA LYS A 624 -8.47 -5.19 -51.18
C LYS A 624 -9.14 -4.18 -52.12
N LYS A 625 -10.48 -4.07 -52.18
CA LYS A 625 -11.15 -3.33 -53.28
C LYS A 625 -12.08 -2.16 -52.94
N ASN A 626 -12.51 -1.91 -51.69
CA ASN A 626 -13.16 -0.63 -51.33
C ASN A 626 -13.38 -0.50 -49.82
N ILE A 627 -12.52 0.26 -49.13
CA ILE A 627 -12.79 0.69 -47.75
C ILE A 627 -13.51 2.04 -47.82
N PRO A 628 -14.74 2.18 -47.27
CA PRO A 628 -15.46 3.45 -47.31
C PRO A 628 -14.69 4.53 -46.54
N SER A 629 -14.65 5.75 -47.10
CA SER A 629 -13.94 6.90 -46.52
C SER A 629 -14.36 7.22 -45.09
N PHE A 630 -15.62 6.94 -44.74
CA PHE A 630 -16.16 7.09 -43.38
C PHE A 630 -15.45 6.19 -42.34
N PHE A 631 -15.00 4.99 -42.73
CA PHE A 631 -14.27 4.09 -41.84
C PHE A 631 -12.91 4.67 -41.44
N GLN A 632 -12.20 5.29 -42.40
CA GLN A 632 -10.94 5.99 -42.13
C GLN A 632 -11.13 7.16 -41.17
N ARG A 633 -12.23 7.93 -41.31
CA ARG A 633 -12.54 9.06 -40.42
C ARG A 633 -12.81 8.59 -38.98
N LYS A 634 -13.49 7.46 -38.80
CA LYS A 634 -13.71 6.86 -37.46
C LYS A 634 -12.40 6.47 -36.77
N LEU A 635 -11.48 5.84 -37.49
CA LEU A 635 -10.17 5.46 -36.94
C LEU A 635 -9.33 6.69 -36.56
N ALA A 636 -9.38 7.75 -37.37
CA ALA A 636 -8.70 9.00 -37.06
C ALA A 636 -9.31 9.70 -35.83
N LEU A 637 -10.65 9.72 -35.70
CA LEU A 637 -11.32 10.26 -34.51
C LEU A 637 -10.94 9.49 -33.25
N PHE A 638 -10.82 8.16 -33.33
CA PHE A 638 -10.34 7.36 -32.21
C PHE A 638 -8.89 7.69 -31.84
N ALA A 639 -7.98 7.70 -32.83
CA ALA A 639 -6.55 7.84 -32.56
C ALA A 639 -6.12 9.23 -32.10
N TRP A 640 -6.78 10.29 -32.58
CA TRP A 640 -6.55 11.66 -32.12
C TRP A 640 -7.43 12.04 -30.92
N GLY A 641 -8.65 11.53 -30.84
CA GLY A 641 -9.62 11.90 -29.81
C GLY A 641 -9.34 11.25 -28.45
N THR A 642 -8.95 9.98 -28.41
CA THR A 642 -8.70 9.29 -27.14
C THR A 642 -7.58 9.95 -26.31
N PRO A 643 -6.40 10.29 -26.88
CA PRO A 643 -5.38 11.06 -26.19
C PRO A 643 -5.87 12.43 -25.71
N LEU A 644 -6.69 13.11 -26.52
CA LEU A 644 -7.22 14.44 -26.20
C LEU A 644 -8.10 14.39 -24.95
N ILE A 645 -8.98 13.38 -24.85
CA ILE A 645 -9.86 13.20 -23.69
C ILE A 645 -9.04 12.94 -22.43
N ILE A 646 -8.04 12.04 -22.49
CA ILE A 646 -7.18 11.71 -21.35
C ILE A 646 -6.45 12.95 -20.84
N VAL A 647 -5.83 13.70 -21.74
CA VAL A 647 -5.09 14.93 -21.40
C VAL A 647 -6.02 16.02 -20.87
N ALA A 648 -7.22 16.18 -21.45
CA ALA A 648 -8.21 17.15 -20.99
C ALA A 648 -8.70 16.85 -19.57
N VAL A 649 -8.97 15.57 -19.26
CA VAL A 649 -9.33 15.14 -17.89
C VAL A 649 -8.15 15.39 -16.94
N ALA A 650 -6.92 15.04 -17.33
CA ALA A 650 -5.74 15.30 -16.54
C ALA A 650 -5.50 16.80 -16.29
N LEU A 651 -5.88 17.69 -17.21
CA LEU A 651 -5.83 19.14 -16.98
C LEU A 651 -6.95 19.63 -16.04
N ALA A 652 -8.14 19.02 -16.11
CA ALA A 652 -9.32 19.45 -15.36
C ALA A 652 -9.29 19.06 -13.88
N VAL A 653 -8.79 17.88 -13.52
CA VAL A 653 -8.89 17.32 -12.15
C VAL A 653 -8.09 18.11 -11.11
N ASN A 654 -6.96 18.72 -11.49
CA ASN A 654 -6.10 19.44 -10.54
C ASN A 654 -5.55 20.76 -11.10
N LYS A 655 -6.38 21.55 -11.79
CA LYS A 655 -6.06 22.92 -12.29
C LYS A 655 -4.64 23.07 -12.86
N THR A 656 -4.20 22.14 -13.73
CA THR A 656 -2.86 22.05 -14.37
C THR A 656 -1.67 21.58 -13.54
N ASP A 657 -1.81 21.36 -12.23
CA ASP A 657 -0.68 21.01 -11.36
C ASP A 657 -0.22 19.56 -11.50
N ASN A 658 -0.99 18.74 -12.21
CA ASN A 658 -0.57 17.42 -12.68
C ASN A 658 0.64 17.44 -13.64
N TYR A 659 1.03 18.61 -14.14
CA TYR A 659 2.17 18.82 -15.03
C TYR A 659 3.14 19.82 -14.39
N GLY A 660 4.43 19.52 -14.38
CA GLY A 660 5.41 20.37 -13.73
C GLY A 660 6.85 19.93 -13.93
N TYR A 661 7.75 20.58 -13.21
CA TYR A 661 9.16 20.23 -13.20
C TYR A 661 9.38 18.98 -12.34
N GLN A 662 9.98 17.93 -12.91
CA GLN A 662 10.26 16.68 -12.20
C GLN A 662 11.72 16.60 -11.74
N PRO A 663 12.03 15.80 -10.70
CA PRO A 663 13.40 15.51 -10.29
C PRO A 663 14.22 14.95 -11.46
N GLY A 664 15.35 15.59 -11.80
CA GLY A 664 16.14 15.27 -12.99
C GLY A 664 16.09 16.31 -14.12
N GLY A 665 15.38 17.42 -13.92
CA GLY A 665 15.50 18.60 -14.78
C GLY A 665 14.58 18.65 -16.00
N ILE A 666 13.54 17.81 -16.02
CA ILE A 666 12.66 17.61 -17.18
C ILE A 666 11.23 18.01 -16.82
N CYS A 667 10.55 18.62 -17.78
CA CYS A 667 9.14 18.99 -17.69
C CYS A 667 8.24 17.80 -18.00
N TRP A 668 7.55 17.25 -16.99
CA TRP A 668 6.75 16.04 -17.13
C TRP A 668 5.57 15.94 -16.14
N LEU A 669 4.80 14.85 -16.22
CA LEU A 669 3.70 14.53 -15.30
C LEU A 669 4.21 14.23 -13.89
N GLU A 670 3.42 14.61 -12.89
CA GLU A 670 3.60 14.21 -11.50
C GLU A 670 3.34 12.70 -11.30
N ARG A 671 3.78 12.14 -10.17
CA ARG A 671 3.78 10.70 -9.89
C ARG A 671 2.41 10.02 -10.09
N ILE A 672 1.35 10.50 -9.46
CA ILE A 672 0.01 9.88 -9.55
C ILE A 672 -0.55 9.97 -10.98
N PRO A 673 -0.62 11.16 -11.62
CA PRO A 673 -1.10 11.25 -12.99
C PRO A 673 -0.19 10.53 -14.00
N PHE A 674 1.11 10.38 -13.73
CA PHE A 674 2.00 9.53 -14.53
C PHE A 674 1.52 8.07 -14.58
N TYR A 675 1.19 7.47 -13.43
CA TYR A 675 0.72 6.07 -13.41
C TYR A 675 -0.65 5.91 -14.05
N VAL A 676 -1.60 6.78 -13.69
CA VAL A 676 -3.01 6.62 -14.07
C VAL A 676 -3.30 7.16 -15.47
N ALA A 677 -2.81 8.35 -15.81
CA ALA A 677 -3.15 9.03 -17.07
C ALA A 677 -2.17 8.71 -18.20
N PHE A 678 -0.97 8.23 -17.91
CA PHE A 678 0.03 7.89 -18.94
C PHE A 678 0.35 6.39 -18.97
N LEU A 679 0.90 5.82 -17.90
CA LEU A 679 1.44 4.45 -17.91
C LEU A 679 0.33 3.41 -18.12
N ALA A 680 -0.78 3.49 -17.39
CA ALA A 680 -1.88 2.54 -17.53
C ALA A 680 -2.49 2.53 -18.95
N PRO A 681 -2.79 3.67 -19.59
CA PRO A 681 -3.19 3.71 -21.00
C PRO A 681 -2.14 3.14 -21.95
N VAL A 682 -0.86 3.47 -21.76
CA VAL A 682 0.25 2.95 -22.58
C VAL A 682 0.35 1.43 -22.47
N CYS A 683 0.34 0.88 -21.25
CA CYS A 683 0.38 -0.56 -21.02
C CYS A 683 -0.83 -1.26 -21.64
N THR A 684 -2.02 -0.66 -21.53
CA THR A 684 -3.25 -1.20 -22.12
C THR A 684 -3.13 -1.29 -23.64
N VAL A 685 -2.72 -0.19 -24.29
CA VAL A 685 -2.53 -0.17 -25.75
C VAL A 685 -1.42 -1.12 -26.18
N PHE A 686 -0.31 -1.18 -25.44
CA PHE A 686 0.79 -2.10 -25.70
C PHE A 686 0.35 -3.57 -25.67
N VAL A 687 -0.44 -3.99 -24.68
CA VAL A 687 -0.95 -5.37 -24.61
C VAL A 687 -1.86 -5.68 -25.81
N LEU A 688 -2.79 -4.78 -26.15
CA LEU A 688 -3.68 -4.95 -27.31
C LEU A 688 -2.90 -5.06 -28.63
N ASN A 689 -1.83 -4.28 -28.73
CA ASN A 689 -0.89 -4.30 -29.82
C ASN A 689 -0.18 -5.66 -29.92
N VAL A 690 0.44 -6.13 -28.84
CA VAL A 690 1.12 -7.45 -28.79
C VAL A 690 0.16 -8.58 -29.17
N ILE A 691 -1.08 -8.57 -28.67
CA ILE A 691 -2.11 -9.55 -29.04
C ILE A 691 -2.34 -9.53 -30.55
N THR A 692 -2.56 -8.35 -31.13
CA THR A 692 -2.82 -8.19 -32.56
C THR A 692 -1.65 -8.69 -33.41
N TYR A 693 -0.42 -8.42 -32.97
CA TYR A 693 0.79 -8.90 -33.63
C TYR A 693 0.93 -10.41 -33.62
N VAL A 694 0.72 -11.05 -32.47
CA VAL A 694 0.75 -12.52 -32.36
C VAL A 694 -0.30 -13.14 -33.29
N LEU A 695 -1.48 -12.54 -33.41
CA LEU A 695 -2.52 -12.99 -34.34
C LEU A 695 -2.10 -12.84 -35.81
N VAL A 696 -1.48 -11.72 -36.18
CA VAL A 696 -0.93 -11.50 -37.52
C VAL A 696 0.17 -12.51 -37.83
N LEU A 697 1.13 -12.72 -36.93
CA LEU A 697 2.21 -13.70 -37.10
C LEU A 697 1.67 -15.11 -37.25
N LYS A 698 0.74 -15.54 -36.38
CA LYS A 698 0.10 -16.86 -36.48
C LYS A 698 -0.58 -17.06 -37.83
N LYS A 699 -1.14 -16.00 -38.42
CA LYS A 699 -1.80 -16.09 -39.72
C LYS A 699 -0.82 -16.02 -40.90
N LEU A 700 0.27 -15.26 -40.79
CA LEU A 700 1.33 -15.17 -41.80
C LEU A 700 2.20 -16.45 -41.86
N PHE A 701 2.46 -17.08 -40.71
CA PHE A 701 3.36 -18.23 -40.57
C PHE A 701 2.66 -19.56 -40.24
N GLY A 702 1.34 -19.57 -40.01
CA GLY A 702 0.57 -20.78 -39.69
C GLY A 702 0.29 -21.71 -40.88
N LYS A 703 -0.31 -22.89 -40.59
CA LYS A 703 -0.53 -24.01 -41.54
C LYS A 703 -1.29 -23.65 -42.83
N GLY A 704 -2.01 -22.53 -42.89
CA GLY A 704 -2.66 -21.99 -44.09
C GLY A 704 -1.71 -21.38 -45.14
N SER A 705 -0.42 -21.23 -44.83
CA SER A 705 0.64 -20.81 -45.77
C SER A 705 0.82 -21.82 -46.92
N LYS A 706 0.51 -23.11 -46.70
CA LYS A 706 0.64 -24.16 -47.73
C LYS A 706 -0.37 -24.03 -48.89
N GLU A 707 -1.58 -23.50 -48.66
CA GLU A 707 -2.54 -23.25 -49.76
C GLU A 707 -2.20 -21.99 -50.57
N LEU A 708 -1.70 -20.94 -49.91
CA LEU A 708 -1.29 -19.70 -50.57
C LEU A 708 0.01 -19.82 -51.38
N ASN A 709 0.86 -20.81 -51.07
CA ASN A 709 2.09 -21.09 -51.81
C ASN A 709 1.88 -21.87 -53.13
N LYS A 710 0.69 -22.45 -53.37
CA LYS A 710 0.37 -23.14 -54.63
C LYS A 710 0.25 -22.20 -55.85
N THR A 711 0.15 -20.88 -55.66
CA THR A 711 -0.02 -19.88 -56.74
C THR A 711 1.29 -19.19 -57.18
N GLY A 712 2.47 -19.71 -56.84
CA GLY A 712 3.74 -19.21 -57.41
C GLY A 712 4.18 -17.83 -56.91
N GLN A 713 3.75 -17.37 -55.73
CA GLN A 713 4.12 -16.07 -55.16
C GLN A 713 5.36 -16.09 -54.25
N ASN A 714 6.42 -16.83 -54.62
CA ASN A 714 7.68 -16.82 -53.85
C ASN A 714 8.33 -15.42 -53.79
N LYS A 715 8.02 -14.52 -54.75
CA LYS A 715 8.47 -13.12 -54.77
C LYS A 715 7.84 -12.21 -53.70
N ASN A 716 6.83 -12.68 -52.94
CA ASN A 716 6.10 -11.84 -51.97
C ASN A 716 6.46 -12.10 -50.50
N ILE A 717 7.31 -13.09 -50.19
CA ILE A 717 7.66 -13.41 -48.79
C ILE A 717 8.46 -12.26 -48.13
N GLY A 718 9.38 -11.62 -48.88
CA GLY A 718 10.15 -10.47 -48.39
C GLY A 718 9.29 -9.25 -48.12
N LYS A 719 8.26 -8.99 -48.96
CA LYS A 719 7.26 -7.92 -48.70
C LYS A 719 6.44 -8.20 -47.43
N ARG A 720 6.13 -9.48 -47.15
CA ARG A 720 5.38 -9.91 -45.96
C ARG A 720 6.23 -9.86 -44.69
N LEU A 721 7.48 -10.30 -44.76
CA LEU A 721 8.45 -10.22 -43.66
C LEU A 721 8.81 -8.76 -43.34
N ARG A 722 8.94 -7.89 -44.36
CA ARG A 722 9.12 -6.44 -44.17
C ARG A 722 7.92 -5.81 -43.47
N GLY A 723 6.69 -6.13 -43.88
CA GLY A 723 5.49 -5.66 -43.19
C GLY A 723 5.47 -6.10 -41.72
N ALA A 724 5.81 -7.36 -41.44
CA ALA A 724 5.91 -7.87 -40.07
C ALA A 724 7.06 -7.24 -39.25
N ALA A 725 8.20 -6.95 -39.89
CA ALA A 725 9.37 -6.31 -39.27
C ALA A 725 9.12 -4.82 -38.99
N SER A 726 8.44 -4.11 -39.91
CA SER A 726 7.96 -2.75 -39.65
C SER A 726 7.02 -2.71 -38.45
N VAL A 727 6.10 -3.68 -38.34
CA VAL A 727 5.25 -3.78 -37.16
C VAL A 727 6.05 -4.12 -35.91
N LEU A 728 7.04 -5.03 -35.94
CA LEU A 728 7.90 -5.32 -34.77
C LEU A 728 8.58 -4.04 -34.21
N VAL A 729 9.14 -3.22 -35.11
CA VAL A 729 9.80 -1.95 -34.77
C VAL A 729 8.81 -0.90 -34.27
N LEU A 730 7.60 -0.85 -34.84
CA LEU A 730 6.55 0.08 -34.46
C LEU A 730 5.84 -0.31 -33.16
N LEU A 731 5.82 -1.59 -32.78
CA LEU A 731 4.83 -2.09 -31.83
C LEU A 731 5.40 -2.57 -30.49
N GLY A 732 6.58 -3.20 -30.49
CA GLY A 732 6.99 -4.07 -29.38
C GLY A 732 8.30 -3.67 -28.69
N LEU A 733 9.36 -3.47 -29.48
CA LEU A 733 10.73 -3.48 -28.93
C LEU A 733 11.03 -2.29 -28.02
N THR A 734 10.68 -1.07 -28.45
CA THR A 734 10.88 0.16 -27.64
C THR A 734 10.21 0.03 -26.29
N TRP A 735 8.90 -0.22 -26.28
CA TRP A 735 8.11 -0.20 -25.04
C TRP A 735 8.34 -1.42 -24.14
N SER A 736 8.76 -2.55 -24.71
CA SER A 736 9.27 -3.68 -23.91
C SER A 736 10.49 -3.25 -23.08
N PHE A 737 11.44 -2.50 -23.68
CA PHE A 737 12.58 -1.97 -22.94
C PHE A 737 12.18 -0.93 -21.89
N GLY A 738 11.14 -0.13 -22.16
CA GLY A 738 10.62 0.83 -21.17
C GLY A 738 10.02 0.16 -19.94
N ILE A 739 9.31 -0.96 -20.09
CA ILE A 739 8.77 -1.75 -18.97
C ILE A 739 9.90 -2.47 -18.24
N LEU A 740 10.85 -3.07 -18.97
CA LEU A 740 12.04 -3.72 -18.39
C LEU A 740 13.01 -2.73 -17.75
N ALA A 741 12.86 -1.42 -18.01
CA ALA A 741 13.61 -0.36 -17.37
C ALA A 741 13.07 -0.02 -15.96
N ILE A 742 11.93 -0.56 -15.53
CA ILE A 742 11.33 -0.30 -14.22
C ILE A 742 11.94 -1.27 -13.18
N GLY A 743 12.82 -0.76 -12.31
CA GLY A 743 13.45 -1.51 -11.20
C GLY A 743 14.94 -1.22 -11.00
N ASP A 744 15.53 -1.79 -9.94
CA ASP A 744 16.86 -1.40 -9.40
C ASP A 744 18.08 -1.78 -10.27
N ALA A 745 17.91 -2.46 -11.41
CA ALA A 745 19.03 -2.93 -12.23
C ALA A 745 18.77 -2.96 -13.76
N SER A 746 18.60 -1.80 -14.41
CA SER A 746 18.26 -1.79 -15.85
C SER A 746 18.81 -0.63 -16.68
N LYS A 747 19.95 -0.02 -16.30
CA LYS A 747 20.58 1.08 -17.06
C LYS A 747 20.66 0.79 -18.58
N VAL A 748 21.02 -0.44 -18.95
CA VAL A 748 21.08 -0.90 -20.35
C VAL A 748 19.71 -0.83 -21.04
N PHE A 749 18.64 -1.28 -20.39
CA PHE A 749 17.29 -1.23 -20.95
C PHE A 749 16.78 0.20 -21.07
N LEU A 750 17.17 1.10 -20.17
CA LEU A 750 16.89 2.53 -20.29
C LEU A 750 17.59 3.17 -21.49
N TYR A 751 18.88 2.88 -21.71
CA TYR A 751 19.60 3.31 -22.92
C TYR A 751 18.95 2.79 -24.20
N LEU A 752 18.60 1.49 -24.23
CA LEU A 752 17.90 0.88 -25.37
C LEU A 752 16.52 1.51 -25.61
N PHE A 753 15.76 1.77 -24.53
CA PHE A 753 14.47 2.46 -24.61
C PHE A 753 14.62 3.84 -25.25
N VAL A 754 15.55 4.66 -24.75
CA VAL A 754 15.75 6.03 -25.23
C VAL A 754 16.26 6.06 -26.67
N ILE A 755 17.26 5.24 -27.01
CA ILE A 755 17.78 5.15 -28.39
C ILE A 755 16.65 4.71 -29.34
N CYS A 756 15.95 3.61 -29.04
CA CYS A 756 14.94 3.11 -29.97
C CYS A 756 13.77 4.09 -30.15
N ASN A 757 13.37 4.85 -29.12
CA ASN A 757 12.37 5.91 -29.25
C ASN A 757 12.90 7.10 -30.04
N ALA A 758 14.11 7.57 -29.74
CA ALA A 758 14.72 8.72 -30.41
C ALA A 758 14.91 8.48 -31.91
N PHE A 759 15.13 7.25 -32.36
CA PHE A 759 15.35 6.88 -33.77
C PHE A 759 14.12 6.30 -34.49
N GLN A 760 12.94 6.25 -33.85
CA GLN A 760 11.77 5.55 -34.39
C GLN A 760 11.35 6.05 -35.80
N GLY A 761 11.30 7.36 -36.02
CA GLY A 761 10.95 7.97 -37.32
C GLY A 761 11.96 7.65 -38.42
N LEU A 762 13.25 7.51 -38.08
CA LEU A 762 14.29 7.12 -39.02
C LEU A 762 14.11 5.66 -39.47
N PHE A 763 13.82 4.75 -38.54
CA PHE A 763 13.56 3.35 -38.89
C PHE A 763 12.35 3.19 -39.80
N ILE A 764 11.29 3.97 -39.57
CA ILE A 764 10.12 4.00 -40.46
C ILE A 764 10.53 4.41 -41.87
N PHE A 765 11.31 5.49 -42.03
CA PHE A 765 11.77 5.95 -43.33
C PHE A 765 12.60 4.88 -44.06
N VAL A 766 13.54 4.24 -43.37
CA VAL A 766 14.38 3.18 -43.95
C VAL A 766 13.51 2.01 -44.43
N LEU A 767 12.61 1.51 -43.56
CA LEU A 767 11.78 0.33 -43.87
C LEU A 767 10.71 0.62 -44.94
N GLN A 768 10.07 1.78 -44.89
CA GLN A 768 8.90 2.10 -45.70
C GLN A 768 9.20 2.93 -46.94
N CYS A 769 10.29 3.68 -47.00
CA CYS A 769 10.69 4.46 -48.17
C CYS A 769 11.88 3.83 -48.89
N LEU A 770 13.02 3.65 -48.20
CA LEU A 770 14.26 3.20 -48.85
C LEU A 770 14.22 1.73 -49.27
N LEU A 771 13.73 0.85 -48.39
CA LEU A 771 13.61 -0.58 -48.64
C LEU A 771 12.31 -0.94 -49.38
N ASN A 772 11.43 0.03 -49.65
CA ASN A 772 10.20 -0.19 -50.38
C ASN A 772 10.37 -0.05 -51.88
N GLU A 773 10.42 -1.19 -52.59
CA GLU A 773 10.53 -1.21 -54.05
C GLU A 773 9.49 -0.37 -54.78
N GLU A 774 8.26 -0.25 -54.26
CA GLU A 774 7.20 0.51 -54.93
C GLU A 774 7.43 2.01 -54.81
N VAL A 775 7.94 2.46 -53.66
CA VAL A 775 8.35 3.84 -53.42
C VAL A 775 9.63 4.15 -54.21
N ARG A 776 10.62 3.24 -54.20
CA ARG A 776 11.85 3.38 -54.98
C ARG A 776 11.56 3.50 -56.48
N ARG A 777 10.66 2.68 -57.01
CA ARG A 777 10.22 2.76 -58.42
C ARG A 777 9.52 4.09 -58.73
N ALA A 778 8.68 4.58 -57.82
CA ALA A 778 8.03 5.88 -57.98
C ALA A 778 9.05 7.03 -58.00
N TRP A 779 10.08 6.98 -57.14
CA TRP A 779 11.18 7.96 -57.13
C TRP A 779 12.04 7.90 -58.40
N THR A 780 12.41 6.72 -58.90
CA THR A 780 13.14 6.58 -60.17
C THR A 780 12.37 7.08 -61.39
N ASN A 781 11.05 7.20 -61.30
CA ASN A 781 10.22 7.75 -62.38
C ASN A 781 10.13 9.29 -62.33
N VAL A 782 10.43 9.92 -61.19
CA VAL A 782 10.35 11.38 -60.98
C VAL A 782 11.73 12.05 -60.99
N CYS A 783 12.79 11.36 -60.56
CA CYS A 783 14.17 11.82 -60.72
C CYS A 783 14.97 10.79 -61.55
N PRO A 784 15.12 10.99 -62.87
CA PRO A 784 16.00 10.17 -63.73
C PRO A 784 17.46 10.18 -63.27
N CYS A 785 17.83 11.20 -62.50
CA CYS A 785 19.10 11.44 -61.78
C CYS A 785 19.63 10.23 -60.98
N LEU A 786 18.73 9.39 -60.45
CA LEU A 786 19.05 8.20 -59.65
C LEU A 786 19.30 6.94 -60.51
N LYS A 787 19.30 7.05 -61.84
CA LYS A 787 19.71 5.97 -62.75
C LYS A 787 21.21 6.03 -63.05
N SER A 788 22.03 5.50 -62.15
CA SER A 788 23.31 4.82 -62.45
C SER A 788 23.76 4.16 -61.15
N THR A 789 24.25 2.92 -61.06
CA THR A 789 25.16 2.20 -61.97
C THR A 789 25.00 0.70 -61.73
N SER A 790 24.55 -0.07 -62.73
CA SER A 790 24.73 -1.53 -62.79
C SER A 790 24.53 -2.00 -64.24
N ALA A 791 25.31 -1.41 -65.14
CA ALA A 791 25.67 -2.03 -66.39
C ALA A 791 27.20 -2.17 -66.35
N SER A 792 27.70 -3.32 -65.91
CA SER A 792 28.83 -4.02 -66.53
C SER A 792 29.18 -5.28 -65.73
N THR A 793 29.47 -6.35 -66.48
CA THR A 793 30.19 -7.57 -66.07
C THR A 793 29.40 -8.67 -65.35
N LYS A 794 28.66 -9.46 -66.13
CA LYS A 794 28.89 -10.90 -66.15
C LYS A 794 28.93 -11.37 -67.60
N GLY A 795 30.15 -11.51 -68.13
CA GLY A 795 30.39 -12.39 -69.26
C GLY A 795 29.93 -13.79 -68.87
N SER A 796 28.94 -14.30 -69.60
CA SER A 796 28.61 -15.71 -69.60
C SER A 796 29.67 -16.41 -70.43
N LEU A 797 30.65 -17.02 -69.76
CA LEU A 797 31.42 -18.12 -70.32
C LEU A 797 30.45 -19.29 -70.51
N THR A 798 29.90 -19.39 -71.71
CA THR A 798 29.18 -20.58 -72.17
C THR A 798 30.22 -21.60 -72.59
N TYR A 799 30.51 -22.57 -71.72
CA TYR A 799 31.23 -23.78 -72.12
C TYR A 799 30.22 -24.69 -72.84
N SER A 800 30.25 -24.66 -74.16
CA SER A 800 29.53 -25.61 -75.01
C SER A 800 30.43 -26.81 -75.26
N THR A 801 30.10 -27.94 -74.67
CA THR A 801 30.70 -29.24 -75.01
C THR A 801 30.07 -29.72 -76.32
N SER A 802 30.81 -29.60 -77.42
CA SER A 802 30.52 -30.32 -78.67
C SER A 802 31.77 -31.04 -79.13
N THR A 803 31.84 -32.31 -78.75
CA THR A 803 32.70 -33.32 -79.34
C THR A 803 32.35 -33.46 -80.83
N THR A 804 33.28 -33.13 -81.72
CA THR A 804 33.22 -33.63 -83.11
C THR A 804 34.60 -34.15 -83.48
N VAL A 805 34.64 -35.46 -83.71
CA VAL A 805 35.77 -36.24 -84.22
C VAL A 805 35.82 -36.06 -85.74
N THR A 806 37.00 -35.70 -86.23
CA THR A 806 37.68 -35.95 -87.51
C THR A 806 36.92 -36.46 -88.74
N THR A 807 37.15 -35.82 -89.89
CA THR A 807 37.73 -36.34 -91.18
C THR A 807 37.36 -35.34 -92.30
N SER A 808 38.30 -34.63 -92.94
CA SER A 808 39.13 -35.05 -94.09
C SER A 808 38.33 -35.58 -95.29
N THR A 809 38.62 -34.94 -96.44
CA THR A 809 38.20 -35.15 -97.85
C THR A 809 36.79 -34.75 -98.24
#